data_AF-A0A928Q7P5-F1
#
_entry.id   AF-A0A928Q7P5-F1
#
_cell.length_a   1.000
_cell.length_b   1.000
_cell.length_c   1.000
_cell.angle_alpha   90.00
_cell.angle_beta   90.00
_cell.angle_gamma   90.00
#
_symmetry.space_group_name_H-M   'P 1'
#
loop_
_entity.id
_entity.type
_entity.pdbx_description
1 polymer ?
#
loop_
_entity_poly.entity_id
_entity_poly.type
_entity_poly.pdbx_seq_one_letter_code
_entity_poly.pdbx_strand_id
1 'polypeptide(L)'
;MKTTNMRFAAALCGAAILFGSAAMPVAEVPSAVVYAADAVSFTASAGWFESAYCQWTPVDGADGYNVYCNGVQIDSMLIRQYNGYYRADAVGLAAGSYTLKVVPVMGGSEDASKAAETTVTVTAHDREGFAFANGKAMGAYNADGTLKAGALVIYVTDDNKDTVTAEIDPDGKGVKTVTGVQNIITAYKKGKETRPMAIRFIGNITDPGSMSKGDLLLDTVTAGMTLEGIGNDATMNGFGIVLKNCVNVEVRNLGFMNCNSSEGDNCGLQQGNTYCWVHNCDFFYGDAGSDADQVKGDGALDTKKSQYITHSYNHFWDSGKCNLQGANSSDTSNYITYHHNWYDHSDSRHPRVRVATVHVYNNYYDGNSKYGIGSTTDSDVFVENNYFRNCNKPMLISTQGSDTTSTLSGETGGMIKAYGNVIIGAASFIPYSTNSSDFDCYDASSRTEQVPSSVKAANGSATYNNFDTAGSMYSYQVDAAEDVPSIVEAWAGRINGGDFRWTFDDSKEDSNSDVIAELKSALVSYKDSIVAIGSGSYVAPSPDDDPIVTTTSNSSTSTTTTTITTGSDTPIVTGTPVTSGYVHNFTEHGTSSSFYSISGNLSDSKGSMNYGGMTLSICLKMESTTNIGFTTAEASTLTLVMQNGNTFKVDGTVYNVPANGVFTLELAAGSHTITKGDGSVFLYYMAVSTNGGDVVTTTSSTTTTTTTTTTTTTISSTETTQAPVVATKAGDVNCDGFVKIDDVILLNRVLAEDRTVSVSETGMANAECDGVNGLDGNDSTTILKWLAGIN
;
A
#
# COMPACT_ATOMS: atom_id res chain seq x y z
N MET A 1 -15.80 8.83 -61.47
CA MET A 1 -16.35 8.46 -62.79
C MET A 1 -16.70 6.98 -62.76
N LYS A 2 -17.92 6.65 -63.19
CA LYS A 2 -18.51 5.30 -63.47
C LYS A 2 -18.67 4.36 -62.25
N THR A 3 -19.81 4.38 -61.55
CA THR A 3 -21.04 3.56 -61.76
C THR A 3 -20.76 2.05 -61.74
N THR A 4 -21.36 1.27 -60.83
CA THR A 4 -22.73 0.67 -60.94
C THR A 4 -23.11 0.12 -59.55
N ASN A 5 -24.12 0.66 -58.83
CA ASN A 5 -25.55 0.25 -58.78
C ASN A 5 -25.74 -1.25 -58.50
N MET A 6 -26.43 -1.67 -57.42
CA MET A 6 -27.89 -1.89 -57.29
C MET A 6 -28.08 -2.85 -56.07
N ARG A 7 -29.16 -2.96 -55.28
CA ARG A 7 -30.47 -2.31 -55.06
C ARG A 7 -31.22 -3.19 -54.02
N PHE A 8 -32.03 -2.59 -53.14
CA PHE A 8 -33.35 -3.05 -52.60
C PHE A 8 -33.41 -4.36 -51.75
N ALA A 9 -34.31 -4.57 -50.78
CA ALA A 9 -35.33 -3.79 -50.07
C ALA A 9 -35.99 -4.68 -48.97
N ALA A 10 -36.58 -4.02 -47.97
CA ALA A 10 -37.85 -4.31 -47.29
C ALA A 10 -38.12 -5.67 -46.61
N ALA A 11 -38.57 -5.62 -45.35
CA ALA A 11 -39.99 -5.82 -45.01
C ALA A 11 -40.26 -5.61 -43.51
N LEU A 12 -41.17 -4.67 -43.22
CA LEU A 12 -41.91 -4.57 -41.97
C LEU A 12 -43.06 -5.59 -42.00
N CYS A 13 -43.32 -6.32 -40.92
CA CYS A 13 -44.67 -6.79 -40.64
C CYS A 13 -44.83 -7.06 -39.13
N GLY A 14 -45.72 -6.30 -38.49
CA GLY A 14 -46.22 -6.60 -37.16
C GLY A 14 -47.39 -7.57 -37.20
N ALA A 15 -47.55 -8.36 -36.15
CA ALA A 15 -48.82 -8.94 -35.72
C ALA A 15 -48.72 -9.32 -34.23
N ALA A 16 -49.55 -8.69 -33.40
CA ALA A 16 -49.85 -9.13 -32.04
C ALA A 16 -50.82 -10.31 -32.08
N ILE A 17 -50.78 -11.21 -31.08
CA ILE A 17 -51.92 -11.89 -30.43
C ILE A 17 -51.46 -12.65 -29.17
N LEU A 18 -52.35 -12.62 -28.18
CA LEU A 18 -52.26 -13.03 -26.77
C LEU A 18 -52.14 -14.54 -26.45
N PHE A 19 -51.76 -14.77 -25.18
CA PHE A 19 -52.17 -15.79 -24.19
C PHE A 19 -51.20 -16.91 -23.85
N GLY A 20 -50.94 -17.08 -22.54
CA GLY A 20 -50.63 -18.39 -21.96
C GLY A 20 -49.67 -18.34 -20.77
N SER A 21 -50.19 -18.22 -19.56
CA SER A 21 -49.49 -18.46 -18.30
C SER A 21 -49.03 -19.92 -18.18
N ALA A 22 -47.72 -20.14 -18.03
CA ALA A 22 -47.17 -21.36 -17.45
C ALA A 22 -45.87 -21.00 -16.70
N ALA A 23 -45.86 -21.19 -15.38
CA ALA A 23 -44.66 -21.13 -14.57
C ALA A 23 -43.70 -22.24 -15.01
N MET A 24 -42.48 -21.88 -15.41
CA MET A 24 -41.37 -22.82 -15.58
C MET A 24 -40.43 -22.70 -14.38
N PRO A 25 -39.87 -23.81 -13.89
CA PRO A 25 -38.94 -23.78 -12.76
C PRO A 25 -37.68 -23.03 -13.19
N VAL A 26 -37.23 -22.11 -12.34
CA VAL A 26 -35.90 -21.51 -12.44
C VAL A 26 -34.90 -22.65 -12.26
N ALA A 27 -34.20 -23.01 -13.34
CA ALA A 27 -33.02 -23.85 -13.22
C ALA A 27 -31.96 -23.07 -12.45
N GLU A 28 -31.44 -23.66 -11.37
CA GLU A 28 -30.19 -23.18 -10.76
C GLU A 28 -29.15 -23.03 -11.86
N VAL A 29 -28.64 -21.81 -12.03
CA VAL A 29 -27.44 -21.57 -12.83
C VAL A 29 -26.29 -22.24 -12.07
N PRO A 30 -25.59 -23.23 -12.64
CA PRO A 30 -24.44 -23.82 -11.98
C PRO A 30 -23.38 -22.73 -11.80
N SER A 31 -22.81 -22.64 -10.60
CA SER A 31 -21.59 -21.87 -10.35
C SER A 31 -20.56 -22.20 -11.44
N ALA A 32 -20.01 -21.18 -12.09
CA ALA A 32 -19.06 -21.35 -13.17
C ALA A 32 -17.83 -22.12 -12.66
N VAL A 33 -17.62 -23.32 -13.21
CA VAL A 33 -16.44 -24.15 -12.94
C VAL A 33 -15.24 -23.50 -13.64
N VAL A 34 -14.18 -23.22 -12.88
CA VAL A 34 -12.91 -22.73 -13.41
C VAL A 34 -12.35 -23.77 -14.39
N TYR A 35 -12.02 -23.35 -15.62
CA TYR A 35 -11.49 -24.22 -16.66
C TYR A 35 -10.13 -24.82 -16.23
N ALA A 36 -10.09 -26.13 -15.99
CA ALA A 36 -8.84 -26.86 -15.76
C ALA A 36 -8.10 -27.10 -17.09
N ALA A 37 -6.79 -26.92 -17.10
CA ALA A 37 -5.95 -27.14 -18.28
C ALA A 37 -5.62 -28.62 -18.46
N ASP A 38 -5.32 -29.05 -19.70
CA ASP A 38 -4.95 -30.45 -19.99
C ASP A 38 -3.55 -30.81 -19.45
N ALA A 39 -2.66 -29.82 -19.31
CA ALA A 39 -1.29 -29.90 -18.81
C ALA A 39 -0.90 -28.61 -18.08
N VAL A 40 0.21 -28.62 -17.34
CA VAL A 40 0.70 -27.43 -16.62
C VAL A 40 0.98 -26.32 -17.63
N SER A 41 0.40 -25.15 -17.37
CA SER A 41 0.64 -23.92 -18.13
C SER A 41 0.99 -22.80 -17.16
N PHE A 42 2.22 -22.27 -17.28
CA PHE A 42 2.63 -21.14 -16.44
C PHE A 42 1.88 -19.87 -16.83
N THR A 43 1.36 -19.16 -15.83
CA THR A 43 0.74 -17.84 -15.97
C THR A 43 1.69 -16.71 -15.59
N ALA A 44 2.64 -16.99 -14.70
CA ALA A 44 3.71 -16.08 -14.33
C ALA A 44 4.93 -16.87 -13.82
N SER A 45 6.13 -16.32 -14.00
CA SER A 45 7.33 -16.79 -13.32
C SER A 45 8.39 -15.71 -13.34
N ALA A 46 9.04 -15.48 -12.20
CA ALA A 46 10.15 -14.54 -12.09
C ALA A 46 11.10 -14.96 -10.97
N GLY A 47 12.33 -14.46 -11.03
CA GLY A 47 13.24 -14.49 -9.90
C GLY A 47 13.14 -13.17 -9.14
N TRP A 48 13.56 -13.21 -7.89
CA TRP A 48 13.62 -12.09 -6.97
C TRP A 48 14.91 -12.19 -6.17
N PHE A 49 15.03 -11.40 -5.10
CA PHE A 49 16.11 -11.55 -4.13
C PHE A 49 16.04 -12.94 -3.48
N GLU A 50 17.05 -13.75 -3.77
CA GLU A 50 17.34 -15.08 -3.20
C GLU A 50 16.19 -16.08 -3.26
N SER A 51 15.27 -15.83 -4.19
CA SER A 51 14.05 -16.57 -4.38
C SER A 51 13.56 -16.53 -5.81
N ALA A 52 12.74 -17.50 -6.17
CA ALA A 52 12.14 -17.64 -7.49
C ALA A 52 10.72 -18.16 -7.33
N TYR A 53 9.78 -17.63 -8.10
CA TYR A 53 8.41 -18.11 -8.09
C TYR A 53 7.90 -18.49 -9.47
N CYS A 54 6.91 -19.38 -9.48
CA CYS A 54 6.09 -19.66 -10.66
C CYS A 54 4.62 -19.80 -10.25
N GLN A 55 3.73 -19.44 -11.17
CA GLN A 55 2.29 -19.59 -11.06
C GLN A 55 1.76 -20.39 -12.24
N TRP A 56 0.75 -21.23 -12.02
CA TRP A 56 0.15 -22.05 -13.08
C TRP A 56 -1.33 -22.29 -12.86
N THR A 57 -2.05 -22.57 -13.95
CA THR A 57 -3.45 -22.99 -13.90
C THR A 57 -3.58 -24.43 -13.42
N PRO A 58 -4.64 -24.78 -12.65
CA PRO A 58 -4.91 -26.16 -12.27
C PRO A 58 -5.06 -27.08 -13.49
N VAL A 59 -4.54 -28.29 -13.39
CA VAL A 59 -4.61 -29.37 -14.39
C VAL A 59 -5.77 -30.30 -14.07
N ASP A 60 -6.55 -30.67 -15.08
CA ASP A 60 -7.73 -31.53 -14.90
C ASP A 60 -7.33 -32.92 -14.38
N GLY A 61 -8.02 -33.35 -13.33
CA GLY A 61 -7.80 -34.60 -12.62
C GLY A 61 -6.55 -34.67 -11.73
N ALA A 62 -5.83 -33.56 -11.53
CA ALA A 62 -4.65 -33.54 -10.66
C ALA A 62 -5.02 -33.61 -9.16
N ASP A 63 -4.40 -34.55 -8.46
CA ASP A 63 -4.48 -34.70 -7.00
C ASP A 63 -3.52 -33.74 -6.28
N GLY A 64 -2.62 -33.08 -7.01
CA GLY A 64 -1.53 -32.31 -6.42
C GLY A 64 -0.44 -31.92 -7.42
N TYR A 65 0.62 -31.26 -6.92
CA TYR A 65 1.78 -30.89 -7.72
C TYR A 65 3.07 -31.08 -6.95
N ASN A 66 4.10 -31.54 -7.65
CA ASN A 66 5.48 -31.44 -7.20
C ASN A 66 6.17 -30.33 -7.99
N VAL A 67 7.00 -29.56 -7.30
CA VAL A 67 7.77 -28.48 -7.91
C VAL A 67 9.26 -28.72 -7.66
N TYR A 68 10.06 -28.53 -8.69
CA TYR A 68 11.50 -28.69 -8.65
C TYR A 68 12.19 -27.40 -9.05
N CYS A 69 13.27 -27.06 -8.34
CA CYS A 69 14.20 -25.99 -8.69
C CYS A 69 15.55 -26.62 -9.04
N ASN A 70 15.99 -26.47 -10.29
CA ASN A 70 17.18 -27.13 -10.84
C ASN A 70 17.22 -28.65 -10.56
N GLY A 71 16.06 -29.31 -10.66
CA GLY A 71 15.91 -30.75 -10.45
C GLY A 71 15.84 -31.19 -8.97
N VAL A 72 15.92 -30.26 -8.02
CA VAL A 72 15.69 -30.54 -6.58
C VAL A 72 14.26 -30.20 -6.23
N GLN A 73 13.52 -31.17 -5.67
CA GLN A 73 12.16 -30.94 -5.23
C GLN A 73 12.14 -29.95 -4.07
N ILE A 74 11.30 -28.92 -4.16
CA ILE A 74 11.10 -27.97 -3.06
C ILE A 74 10.12 -28.55 -2.04
N ASP A 75 10.11 -27.98 -0.83
CA ASP A 75 9.16 -28.39 0.19
C ASP A 75 7.72 -28.09 -0.26
N SER A 76 6.81 -29.01 -0.01
CA SER A 76 5.39 -28.86 -0.32
C SER A 76 4.76 -27.62 0.34
N MET A 77 5.25 -27.22 1.52
CA MET A 77 4.80 -26.00 2.21
C MET A 77 5.06 -24.71 1.41
N LEU A 78 5.94 -24.76 0.40
CA LEU A 78 6.21 -23.63 -0.48
C LEU A 78 5.25 -23.56 -1.68
N ILE A 79 4.31 -24.51 -1.80
CA ILE A 79 3.25 -24.56 -2.80
C ILE A 79 1.95 -24.09 -2.16
N ARG A 80 1.26 -23.16 -2.82
CA ARG A 80 0.00 -22.56 -2.34
C ARG A 80 -1.01 -22.52 -3.47
N GLN A 81 -2.26 -22.78 -3.11
CA GLN A 81 -3.40 -22.68 -4.00
C GLN A 81 -4.12 -21.36 -3.75
N TYR A 82 -4.54 -20.72 -4.83
CA TYR A 82 -5.36 -19.51 -4.84
C TYR A 82 -6.60 -19.75 -5.70
N ASN A 83 -7.52 -18.78 -5.73
CA ASN A 83 -8.67 -18.85 -6.63
C ASN A 83 -8.21 -18.85 -8.10
N GLY A 84 -8.25 -20.03 -8.71
CA GLY A 84 -8.01 -20.26 -10.14
C GLY A 84 -6.55 -20.51 -10.54
N TYR A 85 -5.60 -20.52 -9.60
CA TYR A 85 -4.19 -20.82 -9.88
C TYR A 85 -3.46 -21.39 -8.67
N TYR A 86 -2.27 -21.93 -8.91
CA TYR A 86 -1.30 -22.29 -7.89
C TYR A 86 -0.06 -21.42 -8.01
N ARG A 87 0.66 -21.26 -6.90
CA ARG A 87 1.97 -20.60 -6.83
C ARG A 87 2.96 -21.47 -6.05
N ALA A 88 4.22 -21.43 -6.47
CA ALA A 88 5.32 -21.99 -5.69
C ALA A 88 6.48 -21.00 -5.60
N ASP A 89 7.12 -20.92 -4.43
CA ASP A 89 8.27 -20.05 -4.18
C ASP A 89 9.47 -20.87 -3.69
N ALA A 90 10.46 -21.04 -4.57
CA ALA A 90 11.76 -21.58 -4.19
C ALA A 90 12.58 -20.48 -3.52
N VAL A 91 13.05 -20.72 -2.29
CA VAL A 91 13.73 -19.71 -1.45
C VAL A 91 15.07 -20.23 -0.92
N GLY A 92 15.97 -19.32 -0.56
CA GLY A 92 17.32 -19.67 -0.13
C GLY A 92 18.23 -20.01 -1.32
N LEU A 93 18.05 -19.30 -2.43
CA LEU A 93 18.77 -19.47 -3.67
C LEU A 93 19.91 -18.45 -3.75
N ALA A 94 21.03 -18.86 -4.32
CA ALA A 94 22.08 -17.91 -4.69
C ALA A 94 21.67 -17.10 -5.93
N ALA A 95 22.31 -15.96 -6.16
CA ALA A 95 22.12 -15.23 -7.42
C ALA A 95 22.53 -16.11 -8.61
N GLY A 96 21.68 -16.18 -9.64
CA GLY A 96 21.93 -17.03 -10.81
C GLY A 96 20.68 -17.43 -11.56
N SER A 97 20.86 -18.31 -12.55
CA SER A 97 19.77 -18.84 -13.38
C SER A 97 19.23 -20.14 -12.79
N TYR A 98 17.90 -20.25 -12.72
CA TYR A 98 17.21 -21.42 -12.17
C TYR A 98 16.08 -21.87 -13.09
N THR A 99 15.95 -23.18 -13.25
CA THR A 99 14.81 -23.81 -13.92
C THR A 99 13.82 -24.30 -12.87
N LEU A 100 12.60 -23.77 -12.93
CA LEU A 100 11.45 -24.24 -12.17
C LEU A 100 10.68 -25.24 -13.03
N LYS A 101 10.43 -26.43 -12.49
CA LYS A 101 9.62 -27.48 -13.11
C LYS A 101 8.43 -27.77 -12.24
N VAL A 102 7.24 -27.81 -12.83
CA VAL A 102 6.01 -28.22 -12.13
C VAL A 102 5.49 -29.50 -12.78
N VAL A 103 5.18 -30.49 -11.95
CA VAL A 103 4.70 -31.81 -12.38
C VAL A 103 3.39 -32.11 -11.65
N PRO A 104 2.26 -32.32 -12.35
CA PRO A 104 1.02 -32.70 -11.71
C PRO A 104 1.09 -34.15 -11.21
N VAL A 105 0.45 -34.41 -10.08
CA VAL A 105 0.31 -35.74 -9.48
C VAL A 105 -1.09 -36.27 -9.77
N MET A 106 -1.19 -37.44 -10.38
CA MET A 106 -2.43 -38.09 -10.80
C MET A 106 -2.46 -39.53 -10.23
N GLY A 107 -3.47 -39.88 -9.46
CA GLY A 107 -3.55 -41.17 -8.77
C GLY A 107 -2.35 -41.41 -7.84
N GLY A 108 -1.82 -40.34 -7.22
CA GLY A 108 -0.64 -40.38 -6.36
C GLY A 108 0.71 -40.59 -7.06
N SER A 109 0.77 -40.52 -8.40
CA SER A 109 2.01 -40.60 -9.18
C SER A 109 2.20 -39.37 -10.06
N GLU A 110 3.45 -38.94 -10.26
CA GLU A 110 3.74 -37.84 -11.19
C GLU A 110 3.39 -38.20 -12.63
N ASP A 111 2.70 -37.30 -13.33
CA ASP A 111 2.49 -37.37 -14.76
C ASP A 111 3.44 -36.41 -15.49
N ALA A 112 4.65 -36.90 -15.77
CA ALA A 112 5.67 -36.12 -16.47
C ALA A 112 5.25 -35.69 -17.89
N SER A 113 4.25 -36.34 -18.50
CA SER A 113 3.76 -35.95 -19.84
C SER A 113 2.96 -34.64 -19.81
N LYS A 114 2.51 -34.23 -18.63
CA LYS A 114 1.75 -32.99 -18.37
C LYS A 114 2.57 -31.93 -17.62
N ALA A 115 3.87 -32.16 -17.43
CA ALA A 115 4.77 -31.21 -16.75
C ALA A 115 5.15 -30.02 -17.65
N ALA A 116 5.55 -28.92 -17.03
CA ALA A 116 6.15 -27.77 -17.71
C ALA A 116 7.38 -27.25 -16.95
N GLU A 117 8.27 -26.57 -17.69
CA GLU A 117 9.47 -25.93 -17.15
C GLU A 117 9.54 -24.45 -17.59
N THR A 118 10.06 -23.60 -16.70
CA THR A 118 10.37 -22.19 -16.97
C THR A 118 11.72 -21.83 -16.36
N THR A 119 12.43 -20.86 -16.94
CA THR A 119 13.73 -20.40 -16.44
C THR A 119 13.62 -18.96 -15.97
N VAL A 120 14.18 -18.69 -14.80
CA VAL A 120 14.17 -17.38 -14.16
C VAL A 120 15.57 -17.00 -13.65
N THR A 121 15.79 -15.71 -13.42
CA THR A 121 17.06 -15.19 -12.88
C THR A 121 16.84 -14.62 -11.50
N VAL A 122 17.56 -15.18 -10.52
CA VAL A 122 17.56 -14.78 -9.11
C VAL A 122 18.67 -13.76 -8.87
N THR A 123 18.36 -12.73 -8.08
CA THR A 123 19.32 -11.70 -7.64
C THR A 123 19.70 -11.91 -6.17
N ALA A 124 20.81 -11.35 -5.73
CA ALA A 124 21.19 -11.38 -4.31
C ALA A 124 20.53 -10.23 -3.56
N HIS A 125 20.22 -10.41 -2.28
CA HIS A 125 19.94 -9.24 -1.45
C HIS A 125 21.19 -8.36 -1.31
N ASP A 126 20.95 -7.06 -1.24
CA ASP A 126 21.94 -6.04 -0.95
C ASP A 126 22.35 -6.09 0.53
N ARG A 127 23.56 -6.60 0.80
CA ARG A 127 24.12 -6.82 2.14
C ARG A 127 25.07 -5.70 2.56
N GLU A 128 24.62 -4.46 2.42
CA GLU A 128 25.36 -3.27 2.80
C GLU A 128 24.84 -2.69 4.13
N GLY A 129 25.68 -1.92 4.83
CA GLY A 129 25.33 -1.37 6.15
C GLY A 129 26.10 -1.95 7.33
N PHE A 130 25.91 -1.33 8.50
CA PHE A 130 26.64 -1.70 9.71
C PHE A 130 26.32 -3.10 10.23
N ALA A 131 25.18 -3.71 9.89
CA ALA A 131 24.90 -5.11 10.26
C ALA A 131 25.91 -6.10 9.66
N PHE A 132 26.59 -5.73 8.57
CA PHE A 132 27.56 -6.59 7.87
C PHE A 132 29.02 -6.23 8.16
N ALA A 133 29.24 -5.17 8.94
CA ALA A 133 30.57 -4.79 9.38
C ALA A 133 31.27 -5.97 10.07
N ASN A 134 32.60 -6.00 9.98
CA ASN A 134 33.43 -7.04 10.60
C ASN A 134 33.16 -8.47 10.10
N GLY A 135 32.58 -8.64 8.90
CA GLY A 135 32.44 -9.93 8.22
C GLY A 135 31.38 -10.87 8.80
N LYS A 136 30.29 -10.32 9.34
CA LYS A 136 29.16 -11.10 9.89
C LYS A 136 28.19 -11.55 8.80
N ALA A 137 27.75 -12.81 8.86
CA ALA A 137 26.73 -13.39 7.97
C ALA A 137 25.39 -13.55 8.72
N MET A 138 24.34 -12.91 8.21
CA MET A 138 23.05 -12.74 8.88
C MET A 138 22.26 -14.05 9.07
N GLY A 139 21.53 -14.14 10.19
CA GLY A 139 20.47 -15.12 10.39
C GLY A 139 20.85 -16.58 10.12
N ALA A 140 19.96 -17.29 9.43
CA ALA A 140 20.09 -18.69 9.02
C ALA A 140 20.75 -18.89 7.64
N TYR A 141 21.10 -17.81 6.95
CA TYR A 141 21.59 -17.84 5.57
C TYR A 141 23.07 -17.48 5.47
N ASN A 142 23.73 -18.01 4.44
CA ASN A 142 25.06 -17.62 4.03
C ASN A 142 25.02 -16.26 3.32
N ALA A 143 26.19 -15.65 3.09
CA ALA A 143 26.29 -14.38 2.38
C ALA A 143 25.85 -14.46 0.91
N ASP A 144 25.80 -15.65 0.33
CA ASP A 144 25.30 -15.90 -1.02
C ASP A 144 23.78 -16.15 -1.07
N GLY A 145 23.08 -16.15 0.07
CA GLY A 145 21.65 -16.40 0.16
C GLY A 145 21.22 -17.86 0.34
N THR A 146 22.16 -18.81 0.33
CA THR A 146 21.85 -20.22 0.60
C THR A 146 21.71 -20.50 2.10
N LEU A 147 20.94 -21.52 2.49
CA LEU A 147 20.84 -21.93 3.90
C LEU A 147 22.19 -22.38 4.46
N LYS A 148 22.48 -21.98 5.71
CA LYS A 148 23.63 -22.50 6.46
C LYS A 148 23.49 -24.00 6.66
N ALA A 149 24.61 -24.71 6.63
CA ALA A 149 24.63 -26.15 6.87
C ALA A 149 24.04 -26.49 8.24
N GLY A 150 23.09 -27.43 8.27
CA GLY A 150 22.42 -27.86 9.50
C GLY A 150 21.41 -26.86 10.07
N ALA A 151 21.05 -25.81 9.33
CA ALA A 151 19.99 -24.90 9.72
C ALA A 151 18.65 -25.64 9.86
N LEU A 152 17.90 -25.33 10.91
CA LEU A 152 16.52 -25.76 11.07
C LEU A 152 15.62 -24.89 10.21
N VAL A 153 14.67 -25.51 9.50
CA VAL A 153 13.66 -24.80 8.71
C VAL A 153 12.29 -25.15 9.27
N ILE A 154 11.54 -24.15 9.73
CA ILE A 154 10.24 -24.30 10.35
C ILE A 154 9.21 -23.53 9.53
N TYR A 155 8.11 -24.18 9.14
CA TYR A 155 7.02 -23.52 8.42
C TYR A 155 5.86 -23.23 9.36
N VAL A 156 5.45 -21.96 9.38
CA VAL A 156 4.39 -21.45 10.25
C VAL A 156 3.26 -20.90 9.38
N THR A 157 2.05 -21.40 9.64
CA THR A 157 0.79 -20.94 9.07
C THR A 157 -0.13 -20.52 10.21
N ASP A 158 -1.24 -19.84 9.91
CA ASP A 158 -2.20 -19.47 10.95
C ASP A 158 -2.74 -20.71 11.70
N ASP A 159 -3.03 -21.78 10.94
CA ASP A 159 -3.54 -23.05 11.48
C ASP A 159 -2.55 -23.77 12.41
N ASN A 160 -1.25 -23.64 12.17
CA ASN A 160 -0.24 -24.45 12.84
C ASN A 160 0.63 -23.67 13.84
N LYS A 161 0.51 -22.34 13.95
CA LYS A 161 1.40 -21.50 14.78
C LYS A 161 1.54 -21.97 16.23
N ASP A 162 0.50 -22.60 16.79
CA ASP A 162 0.49 -23.14 18.16
C ASP A 162 0.87 -24.62 18.26
N THR A 163 0.91 -25.33 17.14
CA THR A 163 1.11 -26.80 17.08
C THR A 163 2.34 -27.24 16.30
N VAL A 164 2.98 -26.34 15.55
CA VAL A 164 4.24 -26.57 14.83
C VAL A 164 5.31 -27.08 15.78
N THR A 165 6.11 -28.05 15.35
CA THR A 165 7.11 -28.69 16.20
C THR A 165 8.53 -28.57 15.65
N ALA A 166 9.51 -28.60 16.56
CA ALA A 166 10.93 -28.67 16.23
C ALA A 166 11.69 -29.52 17.24
N GLU A 167 12.69 -30.26 16.77
CA GLU A 167 13.60 -31.06 17.58
C GLU A 167 14.81 -30.20 17.98
N ILE A 168 14.84 -29.73 19.23
CA ILE A 168 15.81 -28.72 19.74
C ILE A 168 16.46 -29.22 21.03
N ASP A 169 17.74 -28.89 21.29
CA ASP A 169 18.38 -29.09 22.59
C ASP A 169 18.40 -27.78 23.42
N PRO A 170 17.29 -27.41 24.09
CA PRO A 170 17.17 -26.11 24.75
C PRO A 170 18.07 -25.96 25.98
N ASP A 171 18.50 -27.06 26.60
CA ASP A 171 19.20 -27.05 27.88
C ASP A 171 20.56 -27.77 27.87
N GLY A 172 21.02 -28.24 26.71
CA GLY A 172 22.28 -28.97 26.54
C GLY A 172 22.23 -30.36 27.17
N LYS A 173 21.02 -30.93 27.28
CA LYS A 173 20.75 -32.23 27.92
C LYS A 173 20.18 -33.24 26.93
N GLY A 174 20.20 -32.93 25.64
CA GLY A 174 19.66 -33.74 24.58
C GLY A 174 18.44 -33.11 23.92
N VAL A 175 18.24 -33.51 22.67
CA VAL A 175 17.17 -33.05 21.79
C VAL A 175 15.79 -33.42 22.35
N LYS A 176 14.85 -32.47 22.25
CA LYS A 176 13.45 -32.59 22.67
C LYS A 176 12.55 -31.98 21.61
N THR A 177 11.37 -32.56 21.44
CA THR A 177 10.27 -31.94 20.68
C THR A 177 9.78 -30.71 21.44
N VAL A 178 9.82 -29.54 20.78
CA VAL A 178 9.25 -28.27 21.25
C VAL A 178 8.08 -27.91 20.34
N THR A 179 6.96 -27.47 20.92
CA THR A 179 5.70 -27.21 20.18
C THR A 179 5.26 -25.75 20.34
N GLY A 180 4.85 -25.13 19.23
CA GLY A 180 4.39 -23.75 19.12
C GLY A 180 5.53 -22.77 18.80
N VAL A 181 5.27 -21.81 17.89
CA VAL A 181 6.30 -20.92 17.34
C VAL A 181 7.05 -20.12 18.41
N GLN A 182 6.34 -19.52 19.36
CA GLN A 182 6.97 -18.76 20.45
C GLN A 182 7.82 -19.64 21.37
N ASN A 183 7.41 -20.89 21.62
CA ASN A 183 8.17 -21.82 22.44
C ASN A 183 9.45 -22.29 21.72
N ILE A 184 9.36 -22.54 20.41
CA ILE A 184 10.49 -22.85 19.54
C ILE A 184 11.54 -21.73 19.60
N ILE A 185 11.12 -20.47 19.47
CA ILE A 185 12.02 -19.32 19.61
C ILE A 185 12.62 -19.25 21.03
N THR A 186 11.78 -19.43 22.05
CA THR A 186 12.22 -19.37 23.46
C THR A 186 13.25 -20.45 23.80
N ALA A 187 13.22 -21.59 23.11
CA ALA A 187 14.16 -22.69 23.30
C ALA A 187 15.63 -22.29 23.05
N TYR A 188 15.86 -21.25 22.23
CA TYR A 188 17.20 -20.73 21.93
C TYR A 188 17.79 -19.84 23.03
N LYS A 189 16.97 -19.33 23.95
CA LYS A 189 17.36 -18.31 24.95
C LYS A 189 18.55 -18.70 25.84
N LYS A 190 18.75 -20.00 26.09
CA LYS A 190 19.87 -20.49 26.93
C LYS A 190 21.19 -20.66 26.17
N GLY A 191 21.19 -20.44 24.85
CA GLY A 191 22.38 -20.59 23.98
C GLY A 191 22.93 -22.02 23.95
N LYS A 192 22.06 -23.03 24.10
CA LYS A 192 22.46 -24.45 24.06
C LYS A 192 22.19 -25.11 22.72
N GLU A 193 21.09 -24.76 22.08
CA GLU A 193 20.91 -24.99 20.66
C GLU A 193 21.80 -24.02 19.88
N THR A 194 22.60 -24.56 18.96
CA THR A 194 23.60 -23.79 18.20
C THR A 194 23.38 -23.83 16.69
N ARG A 195 22.44 -24.66 16.22
CA ARG A 195 22.07 -24.67 14.80
C ARG A 195 21.32 -23.38 14.44
N PRO A 196 21.63 -22.73 13.32
CA PRO A 196 20.84 -21.60 12.83
C PRO A 196 19.38 -22.02 12.56
N MET A 197 18.45 -21.07 12.54
CA MET A 197 17.04 -21.37 12.30
C MET A 197 16.38 -20.38 11.34
N ALA A 198 15.76 -20.88 10.28
CA ALA A 198 14.85 -20.13 9.42
C ALA A 198 13.39 -20.47 9.81
N ILE A 199 12.62 -19.47 10.19
CA ILE A 199 11.18 -19.59 10.44
C ILE A 199 10.46 -18.90 9.27
N ARG A 200 9.75 -19.71 8.48
CA ARG A 200 9.05 -19.34 7.25
C ARG A 200 7.58 -19.17 7.54
N PHE A 201 7.09 -17.94 7.48
CA PHE A 201 5.68 -17.60 7.67
C PHE A 201 4.96 -17.60 6.32
N ILE A 202 3.77 -18.19 6.29
CA ILE A 202 2.96 -18.35 5.07
C ILE A 202 1.54 -17.86 5.34
N GLY A 203 1.10 -16.87 4.55
CA GLY A 203 -0.22 -16.26 4.66
C GLY A 203 -0.37 -15.27 5.81
N ASN A 204 -1.62 -14.97 6.15
CA ASN A 204 -2.04 -14.05 7.19
C ASN A 204 -2.02 -14.73 8.56
N ILE A 205 -0.97 -14.51 9.33
CA ILE A 205 -0.80 -15.05 10.67
C ILE A 205 -1.45 -14.11 11.68
N THR A 206 -2.46 -14.59 12.40
CA THR A 206 -3.04 -13.90 13.55
C THR A 206 -2.29 -14.28 14.83
N ASP A 207 -2.58 -13.62 15.95
CA ASP A 207 -1.98 -13.83 17.27
C ASP A 207 -1.75 -15.32 17.63
N PRO A 208 -0.48 -15.77 17.82
CA PRO A 208 -0.18 -17.05 18.44
C PRO A 208 -0.73 -17.13 19.88
N GLY A 209 -1.15 -18.32 20.32
CA GLY A 209 -1.67 -18.54 21.67
C GLY A 209 -0.64 -18.32 22.79
N SER A 210 0.66 -18.41 22.49
CA SER A 210 1.73 -18.04 23.41
C SER A 210 2.51 -16.85 22.88
N MET A 211 2.49 -15.73 23.60
CA MET A 211 3.22 -14.51 23.26
C MET A 211 3.67 -13.76 24.50
N SER A 212 4.71 -12.94 24.36
CA SER A 212 5.15 -12.04 25.43
C SER A 212 4.49 -10.69 25.25
N LYS A 213 3.51 -10.37 26.09
CA LYS A 213 2.76 -9.10 26.03
C LYS A 213 2.11 -8.80 24.66
N GLY A 214 1.73 -9.84 23.93
CA GLY A 214 1.16 -9.70 22.59
C GLY A 214 2.19 -9.63 21.46
N ASP A 215 3.49 -9.80 21.75
CA ASP A 215 4.54 -9.86 20.73
C ASP A 215 5.15 -11.26 20.61
N LEU A 216 5.65 -11.56 19.41
CA LEU A 216 6.58 -12.65 19.19
C LEU A 216 7.97 -12.22 19.66
N LEU A 217 8.41 -12.76 20.81
CA LEU A 217 9.64 -12.34 21.48
C LEU A 217 10.82 -13.24 21.11
N LEU A 218 11.86 -12.64 20.56
CA LEU A 218 13.21 -13.18 20.49
C LEU A 218 14.04 -12.60 21.65
N ASP A 219 14.53 -13.47 22.54
CA ASP A 219 15.38 -13.06 23.65
C ASP A 219 16.62 -13.94 23.74
N THR A 220 17.81 -13.31 23.66
CA THR A 220 19.12 -13.98 23.77
C THR A 220 19.36 -15.01 22.67
N VAL A 221 18.82 -14.78 21.47
CA VAL A 221 19.10 -15.60 20.29
C VAL A 221 20.48 -15.23 19.74
N THR A 222 21.39 -16.20 19.64
CA THR A 222 22.79 -15.97 19.19
C THR A 222 23.29 -16.96 18.14
N ALA A 223 22.53 -18.02 17.86
CA ALA A 223 22.88 -19.07 16.90
C ALA A 223 22.65 -18.66 15.43
N GLY A 224 22.12 -17.46 15.18
CA GLY A 224 21.58 -17.06 13.89
C GLY A 224 20.13 -17.48 13.73
N MET A 225 19.24 -16.51 13.53
CA MET A 225 17.82 -16.79 13.30
C MET A 225 17.27 -15.83 12.24
N THR A 226 16.54 -16.36 11.27
CA THR A 226 15.83 -15.59 10.24
C THR A 226 14.34 -15.81 10.41
N LEU A 227 13.57 -14.74 10.52
CA LEU A 227 12.12 -14.74 10.39
C LEU A 227 11.82 -14.20 8.99
N GLU A 228 11.27 -15.05 8.12
CA GLU A 228 11.02 -14.71 6.72
C GLU A 228 9.58 -15.02 6.31
N GLY A 229 8.95 -14.12 5.56
CA GLY A 229 7.70 -14.44 4.89
C GLY A 229 7.94 -15.13 3.55
N ILE A 230 7.01 -16.00 3.16
CA ILE A 230 7.00 -16.70 1.86
C ILE A 230 5.94 -16.09 0.96
N GLY A 231 6.30 -15.80 -0.28
CA GLY A 231 5.40 -15.14 -1.23
C GLY A 231 5.18 -13.67 -0.88
N ASN A 232 4.17 -13.07 -1.50
CA ASN A 232 3.83 -11.65 -1.35
C ASN A 232 2.72 -11.41 -0.30
N ASP A 233 2.26 -12.45 0.39
CA ASP A 233 1.06 -12.46 1.23
C ASP A 233 1.32 -12.92 2.68
N ALA A 234 2.60 -13.08 3.06
CA ALA A 234 2.99 -13.37 4.43
C ALA A 234 2.87 -12.12 5.32
N THR A 235 1.97 -12.17 6.30
CA THR A 235 1.56 -11.02 7.11
C THR A 235 1.44 -11.40 8.59
N MET A 236 2.00 -10.57 9.46
CA MET A 236 1.75 -10.56 10.91
C MET A 236 0.60 -9.59 11.18
N ASN A 237 -0.55 -10.11 11.58
CA ASN A 237 -1.78 -9.35 11.74
C ASN A 237 -2.28 -9.44 13.17
N GLY A 238 -2.20 -8.34 13.91
CA GLY A 238 -2.54 -8.29 15.34
C GLY A 238 -1.32 -8.16 16.26
N PHE A 239 -0.13 -8.59 15.84
CA PHE A 239 1.05 -8.62 16.72
C PHE A 239 2.33 -8.14 16.04
N GLY A 240 3.31 -7.78 16.88
CA GLY A 240 4.64 -7.36 16.46
C GLY A 240 5.73 -8.38 16.79
N ILE A 241 6.95 -8.08 16.37
CA ILE A 241 8.17 -8.82 16.72
C ILE A 241 9.01 -7.99 17.68
N VAL A 242 9.50 -8.60 18.75
CA VAL A 242 10.39 -7.93 19.72
C VAL A 242 11.72 -8.67 19.82
N LEU A 243 12.82 -7.94 19.63
CA LEU A 243 14.19 -8.45 19.79
C LEU A 243 14.83 -7.89 21.06
N LYS A 244 15.34 -8.78 21.92
CA LYS A 244 16.10 -8.45 23.12
C LYS A 244 17.38 -9.31 23.20
N ASN A 245 18.52 -8.69 23.46
CA ASN A 245 19.81 -9.35 23.65
C ASN A 245 20.21 -10.27 22.48
N CYS A 246 19.71 -10.01 21.27
CA CYS A 246 19.90 -10.88 20.12
C CYS A 246 21.19 -10.56 19.38
N VAL A 247 21.80 -11.58 18.78
CA VAL A 247 22.94 -11.46 17.89
C VAL A 247 22.61 -12.22 16.62
N ASN A 248 22.88 -11.61 15.46
CA ASN A 248 22.76 -12.27 14.17
C ASN A 248 21.31 -12.65 13.80
N VAL A 249 20.38 -11.71 13.92
CA VAL A 249 18.96 -11.92 13.58
C VAL A 249 18.58 -11.17 12.32
N GLU A 250 17.83 -11.85 11.45
CA GLU A 250 17.30 -11.31 10.20
C GLU A 250 15.77 -11.38 10.24
N VAL A 251 15.09 -10.31 9.85
CA VAL A 251 13.64 -10.24 9.71
C VAL A 251 13.34 -9.70 8.31
N ARG A 252 12.63 -10.48 7.48
CA ARG A 252 12.47 -10.12 6.07
C ARG A 252 11.18 -10.55 5.42
N ASN A 253 10.77 -9.84 4.37
CA ASN A 253 9.64 -10.20 3.52
C ASN A 253 8.34 -10.41 4.32
N LEU A 254 8.07 -9.56 5.31
CA LEU A 254 6.88 -9.65 6.17
C LEU A 254 6.07 -8.35 6.10
N GLY A 255 4.75 -8.49 6.06
CA GLY A 255 3.83 -7.38 6.29
C GLY A 255 3.46 -7.33 7.78
N PHE A 256 3.39 -6.13 8.37
CA PHE A 256 2.92 -5.93 9.73
C PHE A 256 1.73 -4.99 9.73
N MET A 257 0.60 -5.44 10.25
CA MET A 257 -0.62 -4.64 10.32
C MET A 257 -1.42 -4.93 11.58
N ASN A 258 -2.22 -3.94 11.99
CA ASN A 258 -3.09 -4.01 13.17
C ASN A 258 -2.36 -4.46 14.44
N CYS A 259 -1.08 -4.11 14.59
CA CYS A 259 -0.31 -4.47 15.78
C CYS A 259 -1.00 -3.89 17.03
N ASN A 260 -1.45 -4.78 17.91
CA ASN A 260 -2.18 -4.46 19.14
C ASN A 260 -1.39 -4.82 20.41
N SER A 261 -0.10 -5.15 20.24
CA SER A 261 0.76 -5.60 21.33
C SER A 261 1.03 -4.49 22.34
N SER A 262 1.46 -4.88 23.55
CA SER A 262 1.72 -3.89 24.60
C SER A 262 2.98 -3.08 24.37
N GLU A 263 3.98 -3.60 23.65
CA GLU A 263 5.12 -2.77 23.24
C GLU A 263 4.72 -1.83 22.09
N GLY A 264 3.66 -2.15 21.34
CA GLY A 264 3.04 -1.28 20.32
C GLY A 264 3.83 -1.15 19.03
N ASP A 265 5.06 -1.69 19.00
CA ASP A 265 5.93 -1.63 17.84
C ASP A 265 5.61 -2.75 16.84
N ASN A 266 5.58 -2.48 15.52
CA ASN A 266 5.43 -3.57 14.54
C ASN A 266 6.66 -4.50 14.58
N CYS A 267 7.86 -3.94 14.64
CA CYS A 267 9.10 -4.66 14.89
C CYS A 267 10.06 -3.83 15.78
N GLY A 268 10.17 -4.20 17.06
CA GLY A 268 10.95 -3.45 18.05
C GLY A 268 12.26 -4.14 18.43
N LEU A 269 13.41 -3.53 18.13
CA LEU A 269 14.72 -3.90 18.66
C LEU A 269 14.95 -3.22 20.01
N GLN A 270 14.44 -3.80 21.09
CA GLN A 270 14.26 -3.08 22.37
C GLN A 270 15.54 -2.90 23.21
N GLN A 271 16.46 -3.87 23.20
CA GLN A 271 17.71 -3.77 23.98
C GLN A 271 18.76 -4.79 23.58
N GLY A 272 20.03 -4.41 23.65
CA GLY A 272 21.19 -5.31 23.63
C GLY A 272 21.35 -6.09 22.32
N ASN A 273 20.73 -5.64 21.23
CA ASN A 273 20.79 -6.35 19.97
C ASN A 273 22.04 -5.92 19.17
N THR A 274 22.70 -6.87 18.54
CA THR A 274 23.85 -6.59 17.66
C THR A 274 23.81 -7.40 16.39
N TYR A 275 24.25 -6.81 15.27
CA TYR A 275 24.29 -7.49 13.97
C TYR A 275 22.90 -8.03 13.60
N CYS A 276 21.92 -7.13 13.50
CA CYS A 276 20.56 -7.48 13.09
C CYS A 276 20.16 -6.70 11.84
N TRP A 277 19.34 -7.33 11.00
CA TRP A 277 18.91 -6.80 9.72
C TRP A 277 17.40 -6.95 9.55
N VAL A 278 16.69 -5.84 9.36
CA VAL A 278 15.26 -5.84 9.04
C VAL A 278 15.07 -5.25 7.64
N HIS A 279 14.57 -6.04 6.70
CA HIS A 279 14.51 -5.61 5.31
C HIS A 279 13.38 -6.19 4.48
N ASN A 280 12.99 -5.49 3.41
CA ASN A 280 11.90 -5.94 2.53
C ASN A 280 10.59 -6.21 3.31
N CYS A 281 10.33 -5.43 4.35
CA CYS A 281 9.10 -5.55 5.14
C CYS A 281 8.14 -4.38 4.84
N ASP A 282 6.84 -4.67 4.88
CA ASP A 282 5.78 -3.65 4.83
C ASP A 282 5.30 -3.32 6.25
N PHE A 283 5.27 -2.04 6.59
CA PHE A 283 4.82 -1.52 7.87
C PHE A 283 3.56 -0.69 7.68
N PHE A 284 2.42 -1.24 8.07
CA PHE A 284 1.11 -0.57 8.06
C PHE A 284 0.72 -0.12 9.47
N TYR A 285 -0.47 0.48 9.60
CA TYR A 285 -1.00 0.94 10.88
C TYR A 285 -0.98 -0.13 11.98
N GLY A 286 -0.55 0.30 13.18
CA GLY A 286 -0.86 -0.36 14.44
C GLY A 286 -2.24 0.05 14.97
N ASP A 287 -2.61 -0.51 16.12
CA ASP A 287 -3.73 0.00 16.89
C ASP A 287 -3.33 1.25 17.67
N ALA A 288 -4.33 2.11 17.92
CA ALA A 288 -4.09 3.37 18.59
C ALA A 288 -3.54 3.15 20.01
N GLY A 289 -2.38 3.74 20.29
CA GLY A 289 -1.80 3.76 21.63
C GLY A 289 -2.47 4.79 22.56
N SER A 290 -1.89 4.98 23.75
CA SER A 290 -2.42 5.92 24.75
C SER A 290 -2.10 7.39 24.47
N ASP A 291 -1.01 7.64 23.75
CA ASP A 291 -0.56 9.00 23.43
C ASP A 291 -1.23 9.53 22.15
N ALA A 292 -1.44 10.85 22.08
CA ALA A 292 -2.13 11.46 20.95
C ALA A 292 -1.38 11.30 19.61
N ASP A 293 -0.06 11.09 19.65
CA ASP A 293 0.76 10.82 18.46
C ASP A 293 0.81 9.31 18.10
N GLN A 294 0.07 8.45 18.82
CA GLN A 294 -0.02 7.00 18.59
C GLN A 294 -1.28 6.57 17.81
N VAL A 295 -2.00 7.49 17.19
CA VAL A 295 -3.27 7.19 16.49
C VAL A 295 -3.12 6.20 15.33
N LYS A 296 -1.93 6.11 14.73
CA LYS A 296 -1.55 5.19 13.64
C LYS A 296 -0.69 3.99 14.15
N GLY A 297 -0.61 3.78 15.47
CA GLY A 297 0.34 2.87 16.12
C GLY A 297 1.45 3.59 16.89
N ASP A 298 2.23 2.87 17.70
CA ASP A 298 3.45 3.42 18.31
C ASP A 298 4.62 3.44 17.31
N GLY A 299 5.72 2.72 17.51
CA GLY A 299 6.85 2.73 16.58
C GLY A 299 6.78 1.61 15.52
N ALA A 300 6.82 1.92 14.23
CA ALA A 300 6.82 0.85 13.23
C ALA A 300 8.07 -0.05 13.36
N LEU A 301 9.26 0.55 13.33
CA LEU A 301 10.55 -0.15 13.42
C LEU A 301 11.50 0.63 14.34
N ASP A 302 11.26 0.46 15.63
CA ASP A 302 12.04 1.11 16.69
C ASP A 302 13.32 0.32 17.02
N THR A 303 14.42 1.05 17.18
CA THR A 303 15.72 0.52 17.60
C THR A 303 16.21 1.22 18.86
N LYS A 304 16.45 0.44 19.90
CA LYS A 304 16.71 0.91 21.26
C LYS A 304 17.89 0.12 21.83
N LYS A 305 18.87 0.81 22.41
CA LYS A 305 20.08 0.24 23.04
C LYS A 305 20.73 -0.88 22.22
N SER A 306 20.90 -0.68 20.91
CA SER A 306 21.34 -1.68 19.94
C SER A 306 22.37 -1.09 18.99
N GLN A 307 23.27 -1.91 18.46
CA GLN A 307 24.42 -1.47 17.64
C GLN A 307 24.70 -2.43 16.48
N TYR A 308 25.30 -1.95 15.39
CA TYR A 308 25.52 -2.72 14.16
C TYR A 308 24.22 -3.25 13.58
N ILE A 309 23.32 -2.31 13.24
CA ILE A 309 22.00 -2.61 12.71
C ILE A 309 21.87 -2.03 11.30
N THR A 310 21.19 -2.74 10.42
CA THR A 310 20.79 -2.25 9.10
C THR A 310 19.28 -2.40 8.97
N HIS A 311 18.63 -1.37 8.46
CA HIS A 311 17.23 -1.40 8.04
C HIS A 311 17.16 -0.98 6.56
N SER A 312 16.72 -1.88 5.69
CA SER A 312 16.78 -1.59 4.25
C SER A 312 15.63 -2.11 3.42
N TYR A 313 15.31 -1.43 2.32
CA TYR A 313 14.21 -1.85 1.43
C TYR A 313 12.89 -2.07 2.16
N ASN A 314 12.62 -1.37 3.28
CA ASN A 314 11.35 -1.45 3.97
C ASN A 314 10.38 -0.40 3.41
N HIS A 315 9.09 -0.70 3.41
CA HIS A 315 8.04 0.23 2.99
C HIS A 315 7.16 0.58 4.19
N PHE A 316 7.14 1.85 4.56
CA PHE A 316 6.30 2.39 5.62
C PHE A 316 5.08 3.05 4.99
N TRP A 317 3.92 2.38 5.11
CA TRP A 317 2.65 2.82 4.54
C TRP A 317 1.93 3.73 5.53
N ASP A 318 1.96 5.04 5.27
CA ASP A 318 1.32 6.08 6.09
C ASP A 318 1.58 5.94 7.60
N SER A 319 2.75 5.41 7.98
CA SER A 319 3.07 5.15 9.38
C SER A 319 3.20 6.46 10.18
N GLY A 320 2.59 6.56 11.36
CA GLY A 320 2.68 7.79 12.17
C GLY A 320 4.08 8.04 12.75
N LYS A 321 4.74 6.98 13.21
CA LYS A 321 6.10 7.03 13.77
C LYS A 321 6.90 5.84 13.25
N CYS A 322 7.80 6.10 12.30
CA CYS A 322 8.50 5.02 11.62
C CYS A 322 9.63 4.42 12.46
N ASN A 323 10.64 5.22 12.80
CA ASN A 323 11.89 4.72 13.37
C ASN A 323 12.39 5.61 14.49
N LEU A 324 12.19 5.19 15.74
CA LEU A 324 12.99 5.73 16.84
C LEU A 324 14.33 5.02 16.92
N GLN A 325 15.42 5.79 17.01
CA GLN A 325 16.73 5.29 17.42
C GLN A 325 17.11 5.89 18.78
N GLY A 326 17.05 5.11 19.87
CA GLY A 326 17.59 5.56 21.16
C GLY A 326 17.40 4.67 22.39
N ALA A 327 18.32 4.76 23.37
CA ALA A 327 18.04 5.11 24.78
C ALA A 327 19.34 5.13 25.65
N ASN A 328 19.45 6.20 26.46
CA ASN A 328 20.46 6.64 27.45
C ASN A 328 21.69 7.42 26.94
N SER A 329 21.93 8.57 27.59
CA SER A 329 22.95 9.61 27.34
C SER A 329 24.41 9.19 27.53
N SER A 330 24.70 7.89 27.58
CA SER A 330 26.05 7.36 27.83
C SER A 330 26.55 6.38 26.77
N ASP A 331 25.73 6.03 25.78
CA ASP A 331 26.04 4.98 24.80
C ASP A 331 26.45 5.61 23.46
N THR A 332 27.75 5.87 23.30
CA THR A 332 28.33 6.69 22.20
C THR A 332 28.74 5.90 20.96
N SER A 333 28.35 4.62 20.82
CA SER A 333 28.81 3.75 19.73
C SER A 333 27.73 2.88 19.08
N ASN A 334 26.51 3.39 18.97
CA ASN A 334 25.44 2.72 18.24
C ASN A 334 25.54 3.02 16.74
N TYR A 335 26.05 2.07 15.96
CA TYR A 335 26.19 2.20 14.50
C TYR A 335 24.99 1.61 13.76
N ILE A 336 24.24 2.45 13.05
CA ILE A 336 22.98 2.06 12.37
C ILE A 336 22.98 2.54 10.92
N THR A 337 22.38 1.76 10.03
CA THR A 337 22.16 2.13 8.63
C THR A 337 20.69 2.07 8.28
N TYR A 338 20.21 3.09 7.56
CA TYR A 338 18.92 3.11 6.88
C TYR A 338 19.18 3.34 5.38
N HIS A 339 18.83 2.38 4.52
CA HIS A 339 18.96 2.58 3.08
C HIS A 339 17.87 1.96 2.23
N HIS A 340 17.53 2.60 1.13
CA HIS A 340 16.49 2.14 0.20
C HIS A 340 15.11 1.91 0.84
N ASN A 341 14.83 2.55 1.98
CA ASN A 341 13.51 2.48 2.58
C ASN A 341 12.57 3.49 1.90
N TRP A 342 11.30 3.11 1.76
CA TRP A 342 10.21 3.97 1.29
C TRP A 342 9.40 4.47 2.47
N TYR A 343 9.45 5.77 2.71
CA TYR A 343 8.63 6.47 3.68
C TYR A 343 7.45 7.11 2.96
N ASP A 344 6.43 6.28 2.69
CA ASP A 344 5.29 6.58 1.81
C ASP A 344 4.15 7.18 2.61
N HIS A 345 3.99 8.50 2.51
CA HIS A 345 3.01 9.32 3.21
C HIS A 345 3.08 9.23 4.75
N SER A 346 4.15 8.67 5.31
CA SER A 346 4.35 8.56 6.76
C SER A 346 4.61 9.91 7.43
N ASP A 347 4.25 10.05 8.72
CA ASP A 347 4.31 11.37 9.35
C ASP A 347 5.72 11.76 9.78
N SER A 348 6.44 10.87 10.50
CA SER A 348 7.62 11.26 11.27
C SER A 348 8.59 10.14 11.63
N ARG A 349 9.78 10.57 12.10
CA ARG A 349 10.87 9.72 12.64
C ARG A 349 11.49 8.83 11.57
N HIS A 350 12.18 9.43 10.59
CA HIS A 350 12.71 8.70 9.43
C HIS A 350 14.25 8.72 9.26
N PRO A 351 15.09 8.45 10.29
CA PRO A 351 14.79 8.15 11.68
C PRO A 351 14.82 9.38 12.61
N ARG A 352 14.37 9.21 13.85
CA ARG A 352 14.66 10.13 14.97
C ARG A 352 15.76 9.57 15.86
N VAL A 353 16.89 10.26 15.97
CA VAL A 353 18.16 9.71 16.48
C VAL A 353 18.62 10.38 17.77
N ARG A 354 19.07 9.57 18.73
CA ARG A 354 19.76 10.00 19.97
C ARG A 354 21.10 9.29 20.13
N VAL A 355 22.17 10.04 20.44
CA VAL A 355 23.53 9.57 20.83
C VAL A 355 24.23 8.60 19.84
N ALA A 356 23.54 8.21 18.76
CA ALA A 356 23.98 7.17 17.83
C ALA A 356 24.70 7.78 16.61
N THR A 357 25.52 6.94 15.98
CA THR A 357 26.12 7.18 14.67
C THR A 357 25.27 6.49 13.61
N VAL A 358 24.64 7.28 12.74
CA VAL A 358 23.63 6.77 11.80
C VAL A 358 23.99 7.19 10.38
N HIS A 359 24.03 6.22 9.47
CA HIS A 359 24.13 6.47 8.04
C HIS A 359 22.77 6.29 7.37
N VAL A 360 22.32 7.31 6.63
CA VAL A 360 21.01 7.36 5.97
C VAL A 360 21.24 7.67 4.50
N TYR A 361 21.05 6.68 3.61
CA TYR A 361 21.32 6.87 2.19
C TYR A 361 20.33 6.19 1.25
N ASN A 362 20.12 6.77 0.06
CA ASN A 362 19.19 6.26 -0.97
C ASN A 362 17.78 5.90 -0.46
N ASN A 363 17.25 6.55 0.58
CA ASN A 363 15.86 6.39 1.00
C ASN A 363 14.95 7.35 0.23
N TYR A 364 13.70 6.95 0.01
CA TYR A 364 12.67 7.77 -0.61
C TYR A 364 11.69 8.28 0.44
N TYR A 365 11.60 9.61 0.55
CA TYR A 365 10.73 10.34 1.46
C TYR A 365 9.63 10.97 0.64
N ASP A 366 8.43 10.40 0.71
CA ASP A 366 7.39 10.55 -0.29
C ASP A 366 6.11 11.08 0.37
N GLY A 367 5.91 12.41 0.38
CA GLY A 367 4.69 13.01 0.95
C GLY A 367 4.62 12.97 2.49
N ASN A 368 5.73 13.23 3.19
CA ASN A 368 5.75 13.11 4.65
C ASN A 368 5.22 14.35 5.38
N SER A 369 4.17 14.16 6.19
CA SER A 369 3.37 15.25 6.75
C SER A 369 4.05 16.09 7.84
N LYS A 370 5.00 15.54 8.62
CA LYS A 370 5.68 16.27 9.70
C LYS A 370 7.16 16.50 9.44
N TYR A 371 8.00 15.47 9.54
CA TYR A 371 9.44 15.61 9.32
C TYR A 371 10.11 14.30 8.91
N GLY A 372 11.19 14.41 8.15
CA GLY A 372 12.07 13.30 7.77
C GLY A 372 12.98 12.88 8.92
N ILE A 373 14.25 13.25 8.79
CA ILE A 373 15.33 12.85 9.69
C ILE A 373 15.44 13.83 10.84
N GLY A 374 15.49 13.31 12.07
CA GLY A 374 15.62 14.12 13.28
C GLY A 374 16.87 13.76 14.09
N SER A 375 17.72 14.74 14.39
CA SER A 375 18.94 14.55 15.19
C SER A 375 18.86 15.27 16.53
N THR A 376 18.99 14.50 17.62
CA THR A 376 19.01 15.01 19.00
C THR A 376 20.17 14.40 19.80
N THR A 377 20.43 14.98 20.97
CA THR A 377 21.23 14.41 22.06
C THR A 377 22.58 13.85 21.59
N ASP A 378 23.45 14.72 21.05
CA ASP A 378 24.81 14.38 20.59
C ASP A 378 24.86 13.22 19.57
N SER A 379 23.81 13.04 18.76
CA SER A 379 23.85 12.08 17.64
C SER A 379 24.67 12.60 16.45
N ASP A 380 25.20 11.68 15.65
CA ASP A 380 25.91 11.94 14.40
C ASP A 380 25.16 11.26 13.25
N VAL A 381 24.60 12.05 12.34
CA VAL A 381 23.83 11.51 11.20
C VAL A 381 24.47 11.94 9.88
N PHE A 382 24.89 10.98 9.06
CA PHE A 382 25.26 11.24 7.68
C PHE A 382 24.10 10.92 6.76
N VAL A 383 23.66 11.92 6.00
CA VAL A 383 22.49 11.85 5.12
C VAL A 383 22.93 12.09 3.68
N GLU A 384 23.02 11.03 2.88
CA GLU A 384 23.49 11.16 1.49
C GLU A 384 22.60 10.54 0.43
N ASN A 385 22.50 11.22 -0.71
CA ASN A 385 21.80 10.72 -1.89
C ASN A 385 20.39 10.18 -1.66
N ASN A 386 19.64 10.78 -0.73
CA ASN A 386 18.22 10.49 -0.52
C ASN A 386 17.36 11.41 -1.41
N TYR A 387 16.11 10.99 -1.65
CA TYR A 387 15.14 11.78 -2.39
C TYR A 387 13.96 12.18 -1.50
N PHE A 388 13.71 13.47 -1.37
CA PHE A 388 12.61 14.03 -0.60
C PHE A 388 11.62 14.73 -1.55
N ARG A 389 10.43 14.13 -1.72
CA ARG A 389 9.27 14.73 -2.37
C ARG A 389 8.27 15.16 -1.31
N ASN A 390 7.96 16.46 -1.25
CA ASN A 390 6.93 17.02 -0.37
C ASN A 390 7.06 16.62 1.11
N CYS A 391 8.26 16.25 1.55
CA CYS A 391 8.56 16.05 2.97
C CYS A 391 8.57 17.41 3.67
N ASN A 392 7.62 17.66 4.57
CA ASN A 392 7.38 18.98 5.17
C ASN A 392 8.67 19.61 5.76
N LYS A 393 9.43 18.83 6.54
CA LYS A 393 10.74 19.19 7.09
C LYS A 393 11.73 18.03 6.89
N PRO A 394 12.51 18.01 5.79
CA PRO A 394 13.36 16.87 5.42
C PRO A 394 14.36 16.45 6.50
N MET A 395 14.96 17.43 7.17
CA MET A 395 15.97 17.23 8.20
C MET A 395 15.73 18.24 9.33
N LEU A 396 15.99 17.83 10.57
CA LEU A 396 15.90 18.67 11.75
C LEU A 396 17.04 18.36 12.72
N ILE A 397 17.71 19.41 13.20
CA ILE A 397 18.50 19.36 14.43
C ILE A 397 17.65 19.97 15.54
N SER A 398 17.54 19.26 16.67
CA SER A 398 16.67 19.68 17.78
C SER A 398 16.94 21.12 18.22
N THR A 399 15.87 21.90 18.37
CA THR A 399 15.86 23.30 18.87
C THR A 399 16.59 24.34 18.02
N GLN A 400 16.87 24.05 16.74
CA GLN A 400 17.48 25.00 15.79
C GLN A 400 16.93 24.79 14.38
N GLY A 401 17.31 25.70 13.47
CA GLY A 401 16.87 25.70 12.09
C GLY A 401 15.34 25.75 12.00
N SER A 402 14.77 24.74 11.36
CA SER A 402 13.33 24.58 11.15
C SER A 402 12.60 23.98 12.35
N ASP A 403 13.29 23.62 13.44
CA ASP A 403 12.70 23.07 14.69
C ASP A 403 12.24 24.16 15.69
N THR A 404 11.59 25.23 15.19
CA THR A 404 11.24 26.42 15.99
C THR A 404 10.13 26.19 17.05
N THR A 405 9.37 25.09 16.94
CA THR A 405 8.28 24.72 17.85
C THR A 405 8.59 23.48 18.68
N SER A 406 9.85 23.02 18.71
CA SER A 406 10.24 21.73 19.32
C SER A 406 9.44 20.55 18.75
N THR A 407 9.29 20.51 17.43
CA THR A 407 8.64 19.43 16.68
C THR A 407 9.28 18.07 17.00
N LEU A 408 10.59 18.04 17.30
CA LEU A 408 11.30 16.83 17.70
C LEU A 408 11.06 16.41 19.16
N SER A 409 11.57 17.20 20.12
CA SER A 409 11.44 16.92 21.57
C SER A 409 11.93 18.01 22.51
N GLY A 410 12.58 19.06 22.01
CA GLY A 410 13.23 20.07 22.86
C GLY A 410 14.52 19.58 23.54
N GLU A 411 15.00 18.37 23.20
CA GLU A 411 16.31 17.86 23.65
C GLU A 411 17.45 18.70 23.05
N THR A 412 18.68 18.54 23.55
CA THR A 412 19.86 19.14 22.90
C THR A 412 20.00 18.64 21.47
N GLY A 413 20.66 19.41 20.61
CA GLY A 413 20.91 19.00 19.23
C GLY A 413 21.94 17.86 19.16
N GLY A 414 21.81 17.01 18.14
CA GLY A 414 22.95 16.29 17.59
C GLY A 414 23.52 17.06 16.40
N MET A 415 24.08 16.37 15.43
CA MET A 415 24.57 16.95 14.18
C MET A 415 24.19 16.10 12.97
N ILE A 416 23.76 16.79 11.90
CA ILE A 416 23.49 16.20 10.59
C ILE A 416 24.51 16.74 9.59
N LYS A 417 25.21 15.85 8.89
CA LYS A 417 25.95 16.14 7.65
C LYS A 417 25.11 15.66 6.47
N ALA A 418 24.91 16.51 5.47
CA ALA A 418 24.12 16.19 4.29
C ALA A 418 24.97 16.33 3.01
N TYR A 419 24.81 15.42 2.04
CA TYR A 419 25.46 15.48 0.73
C TYR A 419 24.61 14.84 -0.37
N GLY A 420 24.52 15.46 -1.55
CA GLY A 420 23.93 14.81 -2.74
C GLY A 420 22.44 14.47 -2.68
N ASN A 421 21.68 14.98 -1.71
CA ASN A 421 20.23 14.72 -1.59
C ASN A 421 19.44 15.60 -2.57
N VAL A 422 18.31 15.07 -3.07
CA VAL A 422 17.31 15.84 -3.81
C VAL A 422 16.19 16.23 -2.85
N ILE A 423 15.84 17.51 -2.78
CA ILE A 423 14.77 18.04 -1.92
C ILE A 423 13.84 18.90 -2.76
N ILE A 424 12.58 18.46 -2.89
CA ILE A 424 11.55 19.12 -3.69
C ILE A 424 10.30 19.29 -2.84
N GLY A 425 9.75 20.51 -2.84
CA GLY A 425 8.46 20.80 -2.18
C GLY A 425 8.46 20.80 -0.65
N ALA A 426 9.63 20.79 -0.01
CA ALA A 426 9.74 20.97 1.43
C ALA A 426 9.18 22.35 1.86
N ALA A 427 8.42 22.38 2.96
CA ALA A 427 7.88 23.63 3.49
C ALA A 427 8.96 24.44 4.22
N SER A 428 9.90 23.77 4.89
CA SER A 428 11.03 24.41 5.57
C SER A 428 12.29 23.54 5.50
N PHE A 429 13.39 24.14 5.07
CA PHE A 429 14.72 23.55 5.11
C PHE A 429 15.78 24.66 5.08
N ILE A 430 16.64 24.69 6.09
CA ILE A 430 17.65 25.73 6.27
C ILE A 430 19.04 25.07 6.35
N PRO A 431 19.79 24.98 5.25
CA PRO A 431 21.14 24.43 5.28
C PRO A 431 22.14 25.42 5.89
N TYR A 432 23.27 24.91 6.39
CA TYR A 432 24.36 25.70 6.99
C TYR A 432 24.87 26.81 6.05
N SER A 433 24.99 26.53 4.75
CA SER A 433 25.38 27.51 3.73
C SER A 433 24.44 28.72 3.65
N THR A 434 23.17 28.55 4.04
CA THR A 434 22.16 29.62 4.08
C THR A 434 22.17 30.36 5.42
N ASN A 435 22.30 29.63 6.54
CA ASN A 435 22.39 30.24 7.87
C ASN A 435 23.32 29.43 8.79
N SER A 436 24.55 29.89 8.93
CA SER A 436 25.59 29.20 9.72
C SER A 436 25.37 29.21 11.25
N SER A 437 24.35 29.93 11.73
CA SER A 437 24.04 30.05 13.17
C SER A 437 22.78 29.29 13.59
N ASP A 438 21.92 28.95 12.64
CA ASP A 438 20.62 28.34 12.88
C ASP A 438 20.20 27.54 11.64
N PHE A 439 20.48 26.23 11.64
CA PHE A 439 20.41 25.36 10.46
C PHE A 439 19.94 23.96 10.80
N ASP A 440 19.42 23.25 9.80
CA ASP A 440 18.93 21.87 9.86
C ASP A 440 20.01 20.82 9.58
N CYS A 441 21.03 21.18 8.79
CA CYS A 441 22.18 20.32 8.50
C CYS A 441 23.41 21.12 8.06
N TYR A 442 24.59 20.52 8.19
CA TYR A 442 25.78 20.93 7.45
C TYR A 442 25.74 20.34 6.04
N ASP A 443 25.43 21.16 5.04
CA ASP A 443 25.39 20.79 3.63
C ASP A 443 26.81 20.77 3.04
N ALA A 444 27.41 19.59 3.01
CA ALA A 444 28.76 19.39 2.51
C ALA A 444 28.83 19.56 0.99
N SER A 445 29.92 20.15 0.50
CA SER A 445 30.20 20.34 -0.93
C SER A 445 30.71 19.06 -1.62
N SER A 446 31.22 18.11 -0.84
CA SER A 446 31.65 16.80 -1.31
C SER A 446 31.41 15.72 -0.25
N ARG A 447 31.23 14.48 -0.69
CA ARG A 447 31.05 13.32 0.20
C ARG A 447 32.16 13.21 1.25
N THR A 448 33.41 13.46 0.86
CA THR A 448 34.59 13.31 1.72
C THR A 448 34.93 14.55 2.55
N GLU A 449 34.16 15.63 2.42
CA GLU A 449 34.37 16.84 3.23
C GLU A 449 34.10 16.53 4.71
N GLN A 450 35.03 16.93 5.58
CA GLN A 450 34.82 16.80 7.02
C GLN A 450 34.10 18.04 7.55
N VAL A 451 33.12 17.84 8.43
CA VAL A 451 32.49 18.92 9.19
C VAL A 451 33.54 19.52 10.14
N PRO A 452 33.83 20.82 10.07
CA PRO A 452 34.78 21.44 10.98
C PRO A 452 34.32 21.35 12.44
N SER A 453 35.24 21.13 13.38
CA SER A 453 34.92 21.05 14.81
C SER A 453 34.39 22.36 15.43
N SER A 454 34.49 23.47 14.68
CA SER A 454 33.88 24.76 15.02
C SER A 454 32.39 24.82 14.73
N VAL A 455 31.86 23.95 13.85
CA VAL A 455 30.43 23.84 13.56
C VAL A 455 29.80 22.99 14.63
N LYS A 456 28.77 23.53 15.29
CA LYS A 456 28.14 22.91 16.46
C LYS A 456 26.64 23.12 16.45
N ALA A 457 25.93 22.22 17.11
CA ALA A 457 24.54 22.44 17.46
C ALA A 457 24.43 23.67 18.38
N ALA A 458 23.46 24.54 18.11
CA ALA A 458 23.17 25.74 18.88
C ALA A 458 22.87 25.41 20.35
N ASN A 459 22.11 24.34 20.58
CA ASN A 459 21.79 23.84 21.91
C ASN A 459 22.55 22.54 22.20
N GLY A 460 23.26 22.48 23.33
CA GLY A 460 24.10 21.35 23.71
C GLY A 460 25.52 21.37 23.15
N SER A 461 25.79 22.15 22.09
CA SER A 461 27.13 22.28 21.48
C SER A 461 27.72 20.98 20.91
N ALA A 462 26.86 20.04 20.50
CA ALA A 462 27.25 18.81 19.81
C ALA A 462 28.10 19.12 18.57
N THR A 463 29.13 18.31 18.31
CA THR A 463 29.95 18.35 17.10
C THR A 463 29.74 17.09 16.30
N TYR A 464 29.99 17.15 14.99
CA TYR A 464 29.95 15.96 14.14
C TYR A 464 31.28 15.17 14.20
N ASN A 465 31.21 13.87 14.41
CA ASN A 465 32.38 13.02 14.66
C ASN A 465 33.14 12.58 13.37
N ASN A 466 32.59 12.86 12.18
CA ASN A 466 33.16 12.51 10.87
C ASN A 466 33.38 11.01 10.62
N PHE A 467 32.56 10.14 11.23
CA PHE A 467 32.63 8.68 11.08
C PHE A 467 32.57 8.19 9.62
N ASP A 468 31.83 8.90 8.77
CA ASP A 468 31.61 8.58 7.36
C ASP A 468 32.88 8.68 6.51
N THR A 469 33.86 9.45 6.98
CA THR A 469 35.19 9.55 6.34
C THR A 469 36.24 8.66 6.99
N ALA A 470 35.89 7.94 8.05
CA ALA A 470 36.81 7.07 8.76
C ALA A 470 37.03 5.76 8.00
N GLY A 471 38.24 5.20 8.10
CA GLY A 471 38.54 3.88 7.50
C GLY A 471 37.77 2.70 8.11
N SER A 472 37.01 2.94 9.19
CA SER A 472 36.10 1.97 9.79
C SER A 472 34.69 1.97 9.18
N MET A 473 34.39 2.90 8.28
CA MET A 473 33.13 2.90 7.53
C MET A 473 33.05 1.64 6.66
N TYR A 474 31.87 1.01 6.61
CA TYR A 474 31.68 -0.17 5.75
C TYR A 474 31.73 0.23 4.28
N SER A 475 31.97 -0.76 3.41
CA SER A 475 31.88 -0.57 1.95
C SER A 475 30.43 -0.62 1.50
N TYR A 476 30.05 0.29 0.61
CA TYR A 476 28.72 0.34 0.01
C TYR A 476 28.74 1.06 -1.33
N GLN A 477 27.72 0.83 -2.15
CA GLN A 477 27.43 1.61 -3.34
C GLN A 477 26.30 2.59 -3.06
N VAL A 478 26.35 3.73 -3.74
CA VAL A 478 25.34 4.78 -3.59
C VAL A 478 24.79 5.08 -4.97
N ASP A 479 23.46 5.00 -5.11
CA ASP A 479 22.76 5.36 -6.33
C ASP A 479 22.64 6.89 -6.43
N ALA A 480 22.41 7.40 -7.65
CA ALA A 480 22.07 8.81 -7.81
C ALA A 480 20.74 9.09 -7.10
N ALA A 481 20.64 10.22 -6.40
CA ALA A 481 19.44 10.56 -5.65
C ALA A 481 18.21 10.61 -6.55
N GLU A 482 18.34 11.07 -7.78
CA GLU A 482 17.28 11.18 -8.78
C GLU A 482 16.69 9.81 -9.20
N ASP A 483 17.49 8.74 -9.11
CA ASP A 483 17.06 7.38 -9.47
C ASP A 483 16.36 6.67 -8.29
N VAL A 484 16.56 7.17 -7.06
CA VAL A 484 16.05 6.57 -5.82
C VAL A 484 14.56 6.28 -5.85
N PRO A 485 13.66 7.18 -6.30
CA PRO A 485 12.22 6.87 -6.34
C PRO A 485 11.95 5.59 -7.13
N SER A 486 12.49 5.47 -8.34
CA SER A 486 12.26 4.30 -9.20
C SER A 486 12.85 3.01 -8.63
N ILE A 487 14.00 3.09 -7.97
CA ILE A 487 14.65 1.94 -7.34
C ILE A 487 13.85 1.49 -6.11
N VAL A 488 13.49 2.44 -5.24
CA VAL A 488 12.79 2.16 -3.99
C VAL A 488 11.37 1.66 -4.25
N GLU A 489 10.61 2.29 -5.14
CA GLU A 489 9.27 1.83 -5.55
C GLU A 489 9.29 0.41 -6.14
N ALA A 490 10.38 0.02 -6.82
CA ALA A 490 10.50 -1.30 -7.42
C ALA A 490 10.85 -2.40 -6.41
N TRP A 491 11.59 -2.08 -5.35
CA TRP A 491 12.26 -3.10 -4.52
C TRP A 491 11.95 -3.05 -3.03
N ALA A 492 11.38 -1.95 -2.51
CA ALA A 492 11.00 -1.85 -1.11
C ALA A 492 9.71 -2.62 -0.79
N GLY A 493 9.58 -3.04 0.47
CA GLY A 493 8.45 -3.85 0.93
C GLY A 493 8.61 -5.32 0.59
N ARG A 494 7.52 -6.09 0.74
CA ARG A 494 7.49 -7.52 0.39
C ARG A 494 7.71 -7.72 -1.11
N ILE A 495 8.11 -8.94 -1.49
CA ILE A 495 8.25 -9.36 -2.89
C ILE A 495 7.04 -8.93 -3.73
N ASN A 496 7.32 -8.42 -4.93
CA ASN A 496 6.36 -7.82 -5.86
C ASN A 496 5.60 -6.61 -5.28
N GLY A 497 5.99 -6.03 -4.14
CA GLY A 497 5.26 -4.96 -3.44
C GLY A 497 4.07 -5.45 -2.60
N GLY A 498 4.07 -6.72 -2.21
CA GLY A 498 3.02 -7.32 -1.38
C GLY A 498 1.73 -7.68 -2.13
N ASP A 499 0.75 -8.19 -1.42
CA ASP A 499 -0.60 -8.51 -1.93
C ASP A 499 -1.63 -7.43 -1.59
N PHE A 500 -1.49 -6.79 -0.42
CA PHE A 500 -2.22 -5.57 -0.07
C PHE A 500 -1.71 -4.39 -0.90
N ARG A 501 -2.63 -3.68 -1.58
CA ARG A 501 -2.31 -2.51 -2.41
C ARG A 501 -3.12 -1.32 -1.97
N TRP A 502 -2.45 -0.18 -1.96
CA TRP A 502 -3.06 1.11 -1.69
C TRP A 502 -2.44 2.16 -2.60
N THR A 503 -3.23 3.15 -3.00
CA THR A 503 -2.74 4.30 -3.76
C THR A 503 -3.15 5.55 -3.03
N PHE A 504 -2.16 6.32 -2.60
CA PHE A 504 -2.38 7.62 -2.00
C PHE A 504 -2.76 8.64 -3.09
N ASP A 505 -3.62 9.58 -2.74
CA ASP A 505 -3.89 10.82 -3.46
C ASP A 505 -3.00 11.91 -2.85
N ASP A 506 -1.80 12.08 -3.43
CA ASP A 506 -0.79 13.05 -3.01
C ASP A 506 -1.37 14.45 -2.70
N SER A 507 -2.42 14.87 -3.43
CA SER A 507 -3.04 16.19 -3.24
C SER A 507 -3.72 16.36 -1.87
N LYS A 508 -4.07 15.24 -1.24
CA LYS A 508 -4.69 15.17 0.09
C LYS A 508 -3.70 14.65 1.12
N GLU A 509 -2.97 13.60 0.79
CA GLU A 509 -2.23 12.83 1.79
C GLU A 509 -0.82 13.36 2.09
N ASP A 510 -0.17 14.12 1.19
CA ASP A 510 1.21 14.63 1.40
C ASP A 510 1.40 15.41 2.73
N SER A 511 0.32 16.05 3.21
CA SER A 511 0.32 16.82 4.46
C SER A 511 -0.58 16.22 5.55
N ASN A 512 -1.21 15.08 5.27
CA ASN A 512 -2.14 14.44 6.18
C ASN A 512 -1.39 13.67 7.27
N SER A 513 -1.74 13.91 8.53
CA SER A 513 -1.25 13.12 9.67
C SER A 513 -2.36 12.43 10.45
N ASP A 514 -3.60 12.53 9.98
CA ASP A 514 -4.74 11.84 10.54
C ASP A 514 -4.81 10.41 9.96
N VAL A 515 -5.50 9.52 10.67
CA VAL A 515 -5.77 8.17 10.17
C VAL A 515 -6.68 8.25 8.95
N ILE A 516 -6.25 7.66 7.83
CA ILE A 516 -7.07 7.49 6.64
C ILE A 516 -8.07 6.36 6.93
N ALA A 517 -9.35 6.72 7.05
CA ALA A 517 -10.39 5.81 7.52
C ALA A 517 -10.55 4.60 6.59
N GLU A 518 -10.48 4.83 5.28
CA GLU A 518 -10.61 3.81 4.25
C GLU A 518 -9.42 2.84 4.27
N LEU A 519 -8.19 3.36 4.44
CA LEU A 519 -7.00 2.52 4.60
C LEU A 519 -7.10 1.67 5.87
N LYS A 520 -7.45 2.25 7.03
CA LYS A 520 -7.63 1.47 8.26
C LYS A 520 -8.72 0.41 8.10
N SER A 521 -9.83 0.73 7.43
CA SER A 521 -10.90 -0.24 7.16
C SER A 521 -10.42 -1.39 6.26
N ALA A 522 -9.62 -1.10 5.24
CA ALA A 522 -9.03 -2.10 4.37
C ALA A 522 -8.06 -3.02 5.14
N LEU A 523 -7.20 -2.44 5.99
CA LEU A 523 -6.26 -3.20 6.83
C LEU A 523 -6.98 -4.10 7.86
N VAL A 524 -8.05 -3.61 8.50
CA VAL A 524 -8.84 -4.41 9.46
C VAL A 524 -9.60 -5.54 8.76
N SER A 525 -10.01 -5.32 7.51
CA SER A 525 -10.76 -6.31 6.71
C SER A 525 -9.85 -7.28 5.95
N TYR A 526 -8.53 -7.07 5.99
CA TYR A 526 -7.57 -7.87 5.24
C TYR A 526 -7.66 -9.36 5.60
N LYS A 527 -7.66 -10.16 4.54
CA LYS A 527 -7.46 -11.62 4.53
C LYS A 527 -6.56 -11.93 3.35
N ASP A 528 -5.67 -12.89 3.52
CA ASP A 528 -4.95 -13.42 2.37
C ASP A 528 -5.93 -14.20 1.45
N SER A 529 -5.47 -14.51 0.25
CA SER A 529 -6.26 -15.22 -0.78
C SER A 529 -5.86 -16.69 -0.92
N ILE A 530 -5.12 -17.24 0.06
CA ILE A 530 -4.66 -18.62 0.04
C ILE A 530 -5.83 -19.53 0.38
N VAL A 531 -6.15 -20.44 -0.54
CA VAL A 531 -7.19 -21.45 -0.37
C VAL A 531 -6.64 -22.69 0.34
N ALA A 532 -5.42 -23.09 0.00
CA ALA A 532 -4.75 -24.25 0.57
C ALA A 532 -3.23 -24.13 0.50
N ILE A 533 -2.55 -24.79 1.43
CA ILE A 533 -1.08 -24.87 1.49
C ILE A 533 -0.69 -26.34 1.34
N GLY A 534 0.34 -26.61 0.53
CA GLY A 534 0.83 -27.95 0.28
C GLY A 534 0.63 -28.40 -1.17
N SER A 535 1.09 -29.62 -1.45
CA SER A 535 0.97 -30.29 -2.75
C SER A 535 -0.37 -31.00 -2.95
N GLY A 536 -1.43 -30.59 -2.24
CA GLY A 536 -2.74 -31.25 -2.25
C GLY A 536 -3.61 -30.91 -3.46
N SER A 537 -4.76 -31.58 -3.54
CA SER A 537 -5.70 -31.45 -4.67
C SER A 537 -6.34 -30.07 -4.70
N TYR A 538 -6.83 -29.67 -5.88
CA TYR A 538 -7.51 -28.39 -6.03
C TYR A 538 -8.80 -28.36 -5.20
N VAL A 539 -8.83 -27.48 -4.21
CA VAL A 539 -10.02 -27.18 -3.41
C VAL A 539 -10.72 -25.99 -4.05
N ALA A 540 -11.90 -26.18 -4.65
CA ALA A 540 -12.67 -25.04 -5.16
C ALA A 540 -13.00 -24.08 -4.00
N PRO A 541 -12.81 -22.76 -4.16
CA PRO A 541 -13.16 -21.81 -3.11
C PRO A 541 -14.64 -21.93 -2.74
N SER A 542 -14.96 -21.82 -1.44
CA SER A 542 -16.35 -21.66 -0.99
C SER A 542 -16.89 -20.29 -1.44
N PRO A 543 -18.20 -20.11 -1.68
CA PRO A 543 -18.79 -18.79 -1.93
C PRO A 543 -18.55 -17.76 -0.80
N ASP A 544 -18.16 -18.24 0.39
CA ASP A 544 -17.80 -17.41 1.55
C ASP A 544 -16.29 -17.08 1.63
N ASP A 545 -15.45 -17.64 0.73
CA ASP A 545 -13.98 -17.48 0.72
C ASP A 545 -13.50 -16.44 -0.32
N ASP A 546 -14.38 -15.59 -0.86
CA ASP A 546 -13.98 -14.56 -1.82
C ASP A 546 -13.04 -13.53 -1.14
N PRO A 547 -11.75 -13.47 -1.49
CA PRO A 547 -10.83 -12.53 -0.88
C PRO A 547 -11.12 -11.12 -1.38
N ILE A 548 -11.22 -10.16 -0.47
CA ILE A 548 -11.25 -8.73 -0.83
C ILE A 548 -9.81 -8.32 -1.19
N VAL A 549 -9.46 -8.43 -2.47
CA VAL A 549 -8.29 -7.74 -3.02
C VAL A 549 -8.67 -6.28 -3.23
N THR A 550 -8.20 -5.39 -2.37
CA THR A 550 -8.41 -3.95 -2.52
C THR A 550 -7.46 -3.45 -3.62
N THR A 551 -7.98 -3.24 -4.84
CA THR A 551 -7.26 -2.50 -5.89
C THR A 551 -7.90 -1.13 -6.03
N THR A 552 -7.24 -0.10 -5.52
CA THR A 552 -7.57 1.29 -5.86
C THR A 552 -6.95 1.62 -7.22
N SER A 553 -7.79 1.82 -8.24
CA SER A 553 -7.36 2.36 -9.54
C SER A 553 -7.51 3.89 -9.50
N ASN A 554 -6.40 4.63 -9.42
CA ASN A 554 -6.41 6.09 -9.55
C ASN A 554 -5.99 6.50 -10.97
N SER A 555 -6.92 7.11 -11.68
CA SER A 555 -6.69 7.84 -12.93
C SER A 555 -6.02 9.17 -12.59
N SER A 556 -4.81 9.39 -13.08
CA SER A 556 -4.07 10.64 -12.85
C SER A 556 -4.65 11.78 -13.69
N THR A 557 -4.81 12.97 -13.09
CA THR A 557 -4.92 14.22 -13.85
C THR A 557 -4.15 15.30 -13.10
N SER A 558 -3.10 15.80 -13.75
CA SER A 558 -2.18 16.80 -13.23
C SER A 558 -2.92 18.12 -12.95
N THR A 559 -2.77 18.65 -11.73
CA THR A 559 -3.23 20.00 -11.38
C THR A 559 -2.05 20.82 -10.87
N THR A 560 -1.74 21.90 -11.58
CA THR A 560 -0.84 22.96 -11.11
C THR A 560 -1.59 23.82 -10.09
N THR A 561 -1.09 23.85 -8.85
CA THR A 561 -1.62 24.67 -7.76
C THR A 561 -1.15 26.13 -7.89
N THR A 562 -2.06 27.09 -7.69
CA THR A 562 -1.72 28.32 -6.94
C THR A 562 -2.89 28.70 -6.06
N THR A 563 -2.57 28.72 -4.77
CA THR A 563 -3.38 28.93 -3.58
C THR A 563 -3.93 30.35 -3.45
N ILE A 564 -5.22 30.52 -3.10
CA ILE A 564 -5.66 31.53 -2.12
C ILE A 564 -6.73 30.92 -1.20
N THR A 565 -6.58 31.28 0.06
CA THR A 565 -7.00 30.70 1.33
C THR A 565 -8.49 30.80 1.68
N THR A 566 -8.94 29.78 2.42
CA THR A 566 -10.05 29.70 3.41
C THR A 566 -11.51 29.72 2.94
N GLY A 567 -12.17 28.56 3.10
CA GLY A 567 -13.63 28.48 3.21
C GLY A 567 -14.21 27.06 3.16
N SER A 568 -14.22 26.36 4.29
CA SER A 568 -15.16 25.27 4.69
C SER A 568 -15.86 24.50 3.55
N ASP A 569 -15.25 23.43 3.07
CA ASP A 569 -15.90 22.53 2.10
C ASP A 569 -17.02 21.71 2.75
N THR A 570 -18.18 21.73 2.09
CA THR A 570 -19.32 20.88 2.41
C THR A 570 -19.71 20.05 1.20
N PRO A 571 -19.96 18.74 1.35
CA PRO A 571 -19.96 17.79 0.25
C PRO A 571 -21.15 18.03 -0.68
N ILE A 572 -20.91 18.16 -1.99
CA ILE A 572 -22.00 18.23 -2.98
C ILE A 572 -22.40 16.81 -3.40
N VAL A 573 -23.64 16.37 -3.08
CA VAL A 573 -24.23 15.11 -3.55
C VAL A 573 -25.27 15.38 -4.64
N THR A 574 -25.10 14.75 -5.81
CA THR A 574 -26.04 14.84 -6.94
C THR A 574 -27.17 13.82 -6.80
N GLY A 575 -28.24 14.19 -6.08
CA GLY A 575 -29.57 13.59 -6.23
C GLY A 575 -30.54 14.62 -6.83
N THR A 576 -31.65 14.20 -7.45
CA THR A 576 -32.74 15.12 -7.87
C THR A 576 -33.78 15.15 -6.75
N PRO A 577 -34.22 16.33 -6.24
CA PRO A 577 -35.17 16.38 -5.15
C PRO A 577 -36.55 15.93 -5.65
N VAL A 578 -37.23 15.12 -4.83
CA VAL A 578 -38.54 14.58 -5.15
C VAL A 578 -39.56 15.72 -5.20
N THR A 579 -40.13 16.00 -6.37
CA THR A 579 -41.03 17.15 -6.60
C THR A 579 -42.51 16.84 -6.36
N SER A 580 -42.86 15.57 -6.13
CA SER A 580 -44.19 15.11 -5.71
C SER A 580 -44.08 14.18 -4.51
N GLY A 581 -44.41 14.70 -3.32
CA GLY A 581 -44.30 13.98 -2.06
C GLY A 581 -44.28 14.93 -0.86
N TYR A 582 -44.20 14.38 0.34
CA TYR A 582 -43.99 15.17 1.56
C TYR A 582 -42.50 15.32 1.79
N VAL A 583 -41.99 16.55 1.75
CA VAL A 583 -40.57 16.88 1.88
C VAL A 583 -40.33 17.66 3.16
N HIS A 584 -39.23 17.38 3.83
CA HIS A 584 -38.78 18.15 4.99
C HIS A 584 -37.28 18.43 4.92
N ASN A 585 -36.94 19.71 4.80
CA ASN A 585 -35.57 20.24 4.80
C ASN A 585 -35.31 20.93 6.14
N PHE A 586 -34.38 20.40 6.94
CA PHE A 586 -34.09 20.92 8.29
C PHE A 586 -33.41 22.30 8.29
N THR A 587 -32.75 22.66 7.19
CA THR A 587 -32.14 24.00 7.01
C THR A 587 -33.18 25.09 6.91
N GLU A 588 -34.29 24.80 6.23
CA GLU A 588 -35.36 25.77 5.99
C GLU A 588 -36.47 25.69 7.05
N HIS A 589 -36.80 24.48 7.50
CA HIS A 589 -38.02 24.22 8.29
C HIS A 589 -37.74 23.87 9.75
N GLY A 590 -36.48 23.64 10.13
CA GLY A 590 -36.11 23.17 11.47
C GLY A 590 -36.88 21.90 11.83
N THR A 591 -37.55 21.88 12.98
CA THR A 591 -38.42 20.76 13.41
C THR A 591 -39.91 20.98 13.11
N SER A 592 -40.28 22.08 12.46
CA SER A 592 -41.69 22.40 12.19
C SER A 592 -42.16 21.71 10.91
N SER A 593 -43.06 20.73 11.03
CA SER A 593 -43.63 20.02 9.88
C SER A 593 -45.12 19.78 10.08
N SER A 594 -45.89 19.85 8.99
CA SER A 594 -47.31 19.49 8.97
C SER A 594 -47.56 18.01 8.68
N PHE A 595 -46.52 17.24 8.35
CA PHE A 595 -46.60 15.82 8.00
C PHE A 595 -45.76 14.93 8.95
N TYR A 596 -44.55 15.36 9.30
CA TYR A 596 -43.69 14.64 10.24
C TYR A 596 -43.87 15.17 11.66
N SER A 597 -43.99 14.27 12.63
CA SER A 597 -43.89 14.60 14.05
C SER A 597 -42.44 14.45 14.49
N ILE A 598 -41.68 15.55 14.52
CA ILE A 598 -40.23 15.54 14.75
C ILE A 598 -39.92 15.98 16.19
N SER A 599 -39.26 15.10 16.95
CA SER A 599 -38.68 15.39 18.25
C SER A 599 -37.17 15.15 18.22
N GLY A 600 -36.36 16.16 18.53
CA GLY A 600 -34.90 16.08 18.58
C GLY A 600 -34.24 17.46 18.56
N ASN A 601 -32.90 17.47 18.65
CA ASN A 601 -32.11 18.71 18.71
C ASN A 601 -31.46 19.01 17.35
N LEU A 602 -31.60 20.25 16.88
CA LEU A 602 -30.93 20.71 15.66
C LEU A 602 -29.47 21.09 15.92
N SER A 603 -28.66 21.10 14.86
CA SER A 603 -27.31 21.65 14.87
C SER A 603 -26.91 22.17 13.50
N ASP A 604 -26.25 23.33 13.49
CA ASP A 604 -25.66 24.02 12.33
C ASP A 604 -24.12 23.88 12.30
N SER A 605 -23.55 23.09 13.21
CA SER A 605 -22.10 22.96 13.41
C SER A 605 -21.57 21.56 13.09
N LYS A 606 -22.35 20.74 12.36
CA LYS A 606 -22.05 19.32 12.09
C LYS A 606 -21.73 19.03 10.62
N GLY A 607 -21.42 20.09 9.86
CA GLY A 607 -21.27 20.04 8.42
C GLY A 607 -22.55 20.49 7.73
N SER A 608 -22.50 20.48 6.40
CA SER A 608 -23.64 20.66 5.50
C SER A 608 -23.59 19.55 4.46
N MET A 609 -24.70 19.23 3.82
CA MET A 609 -24.79 18.29 2.70
C MET A 609 -25.40 19.02 1.52
N ASN A 610 -24.93 18.83 0.29
CA ASN A 610 -25.72 19.29 -0.87
C ASN A 610 -26.51 18.13 -1.46
N TYR A 611 -27.78 18.36 -1.77
CA TYR A 611 -28.68 17.37 -2.35
C TYR A 611 -29.73 18.10 -3.19
N GLY A 612 -29.96 17.68 -4.43
CA GLY A 612 -30.96 18.34 -5.28
C GLY A 612 -30.64 19.77 -5.69
N GLY A 613 -29.36 20.15 -5.71
CA GLY A 613 -28.94 21.53 -5.93
C GLY A 613 -29.17 22.46 -4.74
N MET A 614 -29.63 21.93 -3.60
CA MET A 614 -29.77 22.65 -2.34
C MET A 614 -28.56 22.40 -1.45
N THR A 615 -28.09 23.43 -0.73
CA THR A 615 -27.11 23.29 0.36
C THR A 615 -27.86 23.18 1.69
N LEU A 616 -27.72 22.05 2.36
CA LEU A 616 -28.40 21.71 3.60
C LEU A 616 -27.43 21.91 4.77
N SER A 617 -27.49 23.06 5.44
CA SER A 617 -26.53 23.47 6.48
C SER A 617 -27.00 23.26 7.93
N ILE A 618 -28.23 22.80 8.15
CA ILE A 618 -28.73 22.43 9.48
C ILE A 618 -29.21 20.99 9.43
N CYS A 619 -28.76 20.19 10.40
CA CYS A 619 -29.23 18.82 10.61
C CYS A 619 -30.02 18.67 11.90
N LEU A 620 -30.82 17.60 11.96
CA LEU A 620 -31.28 17.00 13.20
C LEU A 620 -30.23 16.01 13.71
N LYS A 621 -29.79 16.19 14.95
CA LYS A 621 -28.94 15.20 15.63
C LYS A 621 -29.81 14.00 16.05
N MET A 622 -29.45 12.81 15.57
CA MET A 622 -30.08 11.57 16.00
C MET A 622 -29.48 11.17 17.35
N GLU A 623 -30.10 11.62 18.44
CA GLU A 623 -29.77 11.31 19.83
C GLU A 623 -30.71 10.23 20.38
N SER A 624 -30.41 9.65 21.54
CA SER A 624 -31.19 8.51 22.07
C SER A 624 -32.66 8.83 22.33
N THR A 625 -33.03 10.12 22.41
CA THR A 625 -34.40 10.63 22.56
C THR A 625 -35.01 11.15 21.25
N THR A 626 -34.26 11.15 20.14
CA THR A 626 -34.74 11.61 18.84
C THR A 626 -35.75 10.61 18.27
N ASN A 627 -36.93 11.11 17.90
CA ASN A 627 -38.02 10.32 17.31
C ASN A 627 -38.73 11.13 16.24
N ILE A 628 -38.92 10.52 15.07
CA ILE A 628 -39.66 11.11 13.96
C ILE A 628 -40.78 10.15 13.59
N GLY A 629 -42.03 10.55 13.80
CA GLY A 629 -43.21 9.75 13.43
C GLY A 629 -43.94 10.33 12.22
N PHE A 630 -44.45 9.48 11.33
CA PHE A 630 -45.32 9.90 10.23
C PHE A 630 -46.24 8.74 9.81
N THR A 631 -47.24 9.02 8.96
CA THR A 631 -48.17 7.99 8.47
C THR A 631 -48.35 8.11 6.98
N THR A 632 -48.21 7.00 6.26
CA THR A 632 -48.45 6.88 4.82
C THR A 632 -49.82 6.24 4.60
N ALA A 633 -50.65 6.82 3.73
CA ALA A 633 -51.97 6.26 3.41
C ALA A 633 -51.89 5.08 2.42
N GLU A 634 -50.81 5.02 1.64
CA GLU A 634 -50.53 4.03 0.60
C GLU A 634 -49.02 3.68 0.61
N ALA A 635 -48.63 2.59 -0.06
CA ALA A 635 -47.22 2.22 -0.16
C ALA A 635 -46.40 3.33 -0.85
N SER A 636 -45.24 3.67 -0.28
CA SER A 636 -44.48 4.88 -0.61
C SER A 636 -42.98 4.65 -0.50
N THR A 637 -42.16 5.49 -1.11
CA THR A 637 -40.70 5.46 -0.98
C THR A 637 -40.24 6.58 -0.04
N LEU A 638 -39.50 6.21 1.02
CA LEU A 638 -38.80 7.11 1.91
C LEU A 638 -37.40 7.41 1.34
N THR A 639 -37.01 8.68 1.36
CA THR A 639 -35.64 9.14 1.06
C THR A 639 -35.09 9.92 2.25
N LEU A 640 -33.86 9.64 2.68
CA LEU A 640 -33.16 10.33 3.76
C LEU A 640 -31.79 10.79 3.30
N VAL A 641 -31.40 12.02 3.66
CA VAL A 641 -30.05 12.54 3.43
C VAL A 641 -29.36 12.76 4.77
N MET A 642 -28.32 11.99 5.03
CA MET A 642 -27.67 11.87 6.34
C MET A 642 -26.15 11.94 6.22
N GLN A 643 -25.49 12.33 7.31
CA GLN A 643 -24.04 12.39 7.43
C GLN A 643 -23.56 11.81 8.77
N ASN A 644 -22.33 11.30 8.76
CA ASN A 644 -21.54 10.82 9.91
C ASN A 644 -22.32 9.92 10.86
N GLY A 645 -22.31 8.61 10.61
CA GLY A 645 -22.80 7.61 11.55
C GLY A 645 -22.91 6.19 11.03
N ASN A 646 -22.84 5.22 11.94
CA ASN A 646 -22.92 3.80 11.61
C ASN A 646 -24.35 3.43 11.25
N THR A 647 -25.31 3.56 12.18
CA THR A 647 -26.67 3.06 11.95
C THR A 647 -27.81 3.95 12.46
N PHE A 648 -28.96 3.86 11.79
CA PHE A 648 -30.24 4.44 12.20
C PHE A 648 -31.33 3.36 12.14
N LYS A 649 -32.54 3.65 12.62
CA LYS A 649 -33.65 2.70 12.59
C LYS A 649 -34.88 3.26 11.90
N VAL A 650 -35.48 2.46 11.02
CA VAL A 650 -36.83 2.70 10.49
C VAL A 650 -37.72 1.56 10.97
N ASP A 651 -38.78 1.90 11.70
CA ASP A 651 -39.70 0.95 12.34
C ASP A 651 -39.02 -0.10 13.22
N GLY A 652 -37.94 0.31 13.88
CA GLY A 652 -37.12 -0.54 14.75
C GLY A 652 -36.08 -1.39 14.00
N THR A 653 -36.16 -1.50 12.68
CA THR A 653 -35.16 -2.18 11.84
C THR A 653 -33.93 -1.29 11.66
N VAL A 654 -32.74 -1.86 11.86
CA VAL A 654 -31.46 -1.17 11.79
C VAL A 654 -30.97 -1.08 10.34
N TYR A 655 -30.55 0.11 9.92
CA TYR A 655 -29.96 0.39 8.62
C TYR A 655 -28.67 1.18 8.77
N ASN A 656 -27.71 0.94 7.88
CA ASN A 656 -26.47 1.70 7.82
C ASN A 656 -26.68 3.02 7.06
N VAL A 657 -25.98 4.08 7.46
CA VAL A 657 -25.95 5.31 6.64
C VAL A 657 -25.12 5.04 5.38
N PRO A 658 -25.66 5.22 4.16
CA PRO A 658 -24.90 4.98 2.94
C PRO A 658 -23.73 5.95 2.79
N ALA A 659 -22.64 5.52 2.14
CA ALA A 659 -21.44 6.33 1.95
C ALA A 659 -21.70 7.62 1.14
N ASN A 660 -22.67 7.59 0.21
CA ASN A 660 -23.11 8.77 -0.54
C ASN A 660 -24.06 9.68 0.26
N GLY A 661 -24.38 9.32 1.51
CA GLY A 661 -25.27 10.05 2.39
C GLY A 661 -26.75 9.98 2.03
N VAL A 662 -27.17 9.24 1.00
CA VAL A 662 -28.58 9.17 0.55
C VAL A 662 -29.11 7.75 0.68
N PHE A 663 -30.14 7.58 1.51
CA PHE A 663 -30.80 6.31 1.75
C PHE A 663 -32.23 6.32 1.18
N THR A 664 -32.66 5.21 0.56
CA THR A 664 -34.03 5.01 0.07
C THR A 664 -34.63 3.70 0.54
N LEU A 665 -35.90 3.69 0.93
CA LEU A 665 -36.60 2.49 1.40
C LEU A 665 -38.08 2.51 0.97
N GLU A 666 -38.60 1.38 0.49
CA GLU A 666 -40.04 1.21 0.28
C GLU A 666 -40.77 0.93 1.60
N LEU A 667 -41.85 1.66 1.83
CA LEU A 667 -42.71 1.57 3.01
C LEU A 667 -44.11 1.08 2.60
N ALA A 668 -44.69 0.23 3.43
CA ALA A 668 -46.11 -0.11 3.32
C ALA A 668 -47.00 1.09 3.73
N ALA A 669 -48.32 1.00 3.52
CA ALA A 669 -49.26 1.95 4.10
C ALA A 669 -49.33 1.73 5.62
N GLY A 670 -49.16 2.79 6.42
CA GLY A 670 -49.24 2.68 7.87
C GLY A 670 -48.46 3.77 8.61
N SER A 671 -48.36 3.60 9.94
CA SER A 671 -47.55 4.49 10.78
C SER A 671 -46.10 4.04 10.78
N HIS A 672 -45.19 4.99 10.60
CA HIS A 672 -43.76 4.76 10.53
C HIS A 672 -43.00 5.64 11.52
N THR A 673 -41.83 5.17 11.94
CA THR A 673 -40.94 5.87 12.86
C THR A 673 -39.49 5.80 12.41
N ILE A 674 -38.76 6.90 12.57
CA ILE A 674 -37.30 6.97 12.39
C ILE A 674 -36.68 7.32 13.74
N THR A 675 -35.74 6.49 14.20
CA THR A 675 -35.06 6.66 15.49
C THR A 675 -33.57 6.37 15.34
N LYS A 676 -32.82 6.69 16.41
CA LYS A 676 -31.39 6.48 16.45
C LYS A 676 -31.01 4.98 16.47
N GLY A 677 -29.97 4.62 15.73
CA GLY A 677 -29.20 3.38 15.89
C GLY A 677 -27.95 3.62 16.74
N ASP A 678 -26.81 3.13 16.28
CA ASP A 678 -25.52 3.24 16.96
C ASP A 678 -24.61 4.28 16.31
N GLY A 679 -23.81 4.95 17.13
CA GLY A 679 -22.96 6.07 16.71
C GLY A 679 -23.67 7.43 16.78
N SER A 680 -23.01 8.48 16.28
CA SER A 680 -23.69 9.76 15.99
C SER A 680 -24.31 9.64 14.60
N VAL A 681 -25.47 10.23 14.30
CA VAL A 681 -26.04 10.35 12.94
C VAL A 681 -26.66 11.73 12.82
N PHE A 682 -26.45 12.41 11.68
CA PHE A 682 -26.99 13.75 11.41
C PHE A 682 -27.89 13.72 10.17
N LEU A 683 -29.19 14.03 10.34
CA LEU A 683 -30.18 13.99 9.27
C LEU A 683 -30.46 15.40 8.74
N TYR A 684 -30.24 15.64 7.45
CA TYR A 684 -30.32 16.97 6.82
C TYR A 684 -31.59 17.16 5.97
N TYR A 685 -32.11 16.08 5.39
CA TYR A 685 -33.31 16.11 4.54
C TYR A 685 -34.05 14.78 4.58
N MET A 686 -35.38 14.83 4.46
CA MET A 686 -36.19 13.64 4.23
C MET A 686 -37.34 13.90 3.26
N ALA A 687 -37.76 12.86 2.53
CA ALA A 687 -38.93 12.91 1.67
C ALA A 687 -39.68 11.58 1.63
N VAL A 688 -41.00 11.62 1.43
CA VAL A 688 -41.85 10.46 1.16
C VAL A 688 -42.68 10.71 -0.10
N SER A 689 -42.62 9.80 -1.08
CA SER A 689 -43.40 9.87 -2.33
C SER A 689 -44.20 8.59 -2.59
N THR A 690 -45.45 8.72 -3.06
CA THR A 690 -46.33 7.60 -3.40
C THR A 690 -45.97 7.04 -4.78
N ASN A 691 -45.85 5.71 -4.91
CA ASN A 691 -45.42 5.06 -6.16
C ASN A 691 -46.43 5.26 -7.30
N GLY A 692 -46.00 5.91 -8.39
CA GLY A 692 -46.79 6.07 -9.60
C GLY A 692 -46.06 6.83 -10.72
N GLY A 693 -45.06 6.21 -11.35
CA GLY A 693 -44.48 6.69 -12.62
C GLY A 693 -43.14 6.02 -12.98
N ASP A 694 -43.15 5.21 -14.05
CA ASP A 694 -42.04 4.38 -14.54
C ASP A 694 -40.71 5.12 -14.79
N VAL A 695 -39.59 4.50 -14.42
CA VAL A 695 -38.24 4.93 -14.81
C VAL A 695 -37.77 4.12 -16.02
N VAL A 696 -37.85 4.76 -17.19
CA VAL A 696 -37.24 4.34 -18.46
C VAL A 696 -36.02 5.22 -18.71
N THR A 697 -34.84 4.61 -18.82
CA THR A 697 -33.60 5.33 -19.17
C THR A 697 -33.45 5.36 -20.69
N THR A 698 -33.62 6.54 -21.31
CA THR A 698 -33.15 6.80 -22.68
C THR A 698 -32.51 8.18 -22.81
N THR A 699 -31.31 8.15 -23.39
CA THR A 699 -30.46 9.28 -23.77
C THR A 699 -31.08 10.09 -24.90
N SER A 700 -31.09 11.43 -24.80
CA SER A 700 -31.07 12.30 -25.98
C SER A 700 -30.57 13.71 -25.66
N SER A 701 -29.61 14.13 -26.48
CA SER A 701 -28.99 15.44 -26.58
C SER A 701 -29.97 16.53 -27.03
N THR A 702 -29.86 17.75 -26.47
CA THR A 702 -30.15 18.97 -27.25
C THR A 702 -29.36 20.16 -26.73
N THR A 703 -28.59 20.75 -27.64
CA THR A 703 -27.79 21.96 -27.49
C THR A 703 -28.67 23.18 -27.20
N THR A 704 -28.25 24.09 -26.32
CA THR A 704 -28.66 25.50 -26.39
C THR A 704 -27.49 26.39 -26.01
N THR A 705 -26.99 27.10 -27.02
CA THR A 705 -25.98 28.15 -26.95
C THR A 705 -26.51 29.33 -26.14
N THR A 706 -25.72 29.90 -25.24
CA THR A 706 -25.87 31.31 -24.85
C THR A 706 -24.51 31.95 -24.66
N THR A 707 -24.33 33.01 -25.43
CA THR A 707 -23.17 33.88 -25.59
C THR A 707 -22.81 34.60 -24.30
N THR A 708 -21.52 34.63 -23.95
CA THR A 708 -20.99 35.50 -22.90
C THR A 708 -19.98 36.48 -23.50
N THR A 709 -20.31 37.76 -23.35
CA THR A 709 -19.52 38.91 -23.78
C THR A 709 -18.23 39.02 -22.98
N THR A 710 -17.10 39.01 -23.69
CA THR A 710 -15.76 39.23 -23.14
C THR A 710 -15.54 40.70 -22.81
N THR A 711 -15.17 41.02 -21.56
CA THR A 711 -14.53 42.30 -21.23
C THR A 711 -13.11 42.01 -20.77
N THR A 712 -12.16 42.44 -21.60
CA THR A 712 -10.71 42.27 -21.42
C THR A 712 -10.17 43.22 -20.35
N THR A 713 -9.33 42.73 -19.44
CA THR A 713 -8.32 43.56 -18.77
C THR A 713 -7.02 42.78 -18.71
N THR A 714 -6.05 43.24 -19.49
CA THR A 714 -4.69 42.73 -19.66
C THR A 714 -3.81 42.99 -18.43
N ILE A 715 -3.05 41.97 -18.00
CA ILE A 715 -1.74 42.15 -17.34
C ILE A 715 -0.75 41.18 -17.99
N SER A 716 0.36 41.74 -18.48
CA SER A 716 1.45 41.04 -19.16
C SER A 716 2.28 40.16 -18.23
N SER A 717 2.52 38.93 -18.66
CA SER A 717 3.70 38.14 -18.31
C SER A 717 4.24 37.51 -19.60
N THR A 718 5.51 37.75 -19.88
CA THR A 718 6.24 37.24 -21.05
C THR A 718 6.44 35.73 -20.95
N GLU A 719 5.64 34.97 -21.70
CA GLU A 719 5.98 33.62 -22.15
C GLU A 719 6.53 33.70 -23.59
N THR A 720 7.64 33.02 -23.84
CA THR A 720 8.05 32.67 -25.20
C THR A 720 7.19 31.50 -25.69
N THR A 721 6.24 31.80 -26.57
CA THR A 721 5.40 30.82 -27.27
C THR A 721 6.21 29.95 -28.24
N GLN A 722 6.13 28.63 -28.12
CA GLN A 722 6.51 27.70 -29.19
C GLN A 722 5.24 27.22 -29.95
N ALA A 723 5.35 27.08 -31.27
CA ALA A 723 4.26 26.75 -32.18
C ALA A 723 3.80 25.28 -32.07
N PRO A 724 2.56 24.92 -32.46
CA PRO A 724 2.09 23.53 -32.43
C PRO A 724 2.95 22.63 -33.32
N VAL A 725 3.43 21.52 -32.76
CA VAL A 725 4.18 20.48 -33.47
C VAL A 725 3.22 19.71 -34.37
N VAL A 726 3.40 19.81 -35.69
CA VAL A 726 2.58 19.12 -36.69
C VAL A 726 3.20 17.76 -37.01
N ALA A 727 2.37 16.72 -37.13
CA ALA A 727 2.80 15.39 -37.57
C ALA A 727 3.63 15.51 -38.87
N THR A 728 4.87 15.02 -38.83
CA THR A 728 5.78 15.11 -39.97
C THR A 728 5.68 13.88 -40.86
N LYS A 729 5.28 12.73 -40.28
CA LYS A 729 5.05 11.46 -40.97
C LYS A 729 4.20 10.52 -40.12
N ALA A 730 2.91 10.40 -40.44
CA ALA A 730 1.99 9.51 -39.72
C ALA A 730 2.49 8.06 -39.67
N GLY A 731 2.50 7.47 -38.48
CA GLY A 731 2.99 6.12 -38.16
C GLY A 731 4.48 5.99 -37.84
N ASP A 732 5.29 7.04 -37.99
CA ASP A 732 6.74 7.04 -37.68
C ASP A 732 6.96 7.52 -36.24
N VAL A 733 6.74 6.61 -35.29
CA VAL A 733 6.66 6.89 -33.85
C VAL A 733 8.04 7.16 -33.27
N ASN A 734 9.08 6.49 -33.77
CA ASN A 734 10.45 6.70 -33.30
C ASN A 734 11.20 7.84 -34.04
N CYS A 735 10.58 8.46 -35.05
CA CYS A 735 11.14 9.54 -35.87
C CYS A 735 12.42 9.15 -36.63
N ASP A 736 12.60 7.87 -36.99
CA ASP A 736 13.77 7.39 -37.75
C ASP A 736 13.64 7.65 -39.27
N GLY A 737 12.48 8.17 -39.71
CA GLY A 737 12.18 8.47 -41.09
C GLY A 737 11.53 7.31 -41.84
N PHE A 738 11.18 6.21 -41.18
CA PHE A 738 10.53 5.03 -41.76
C PHE A 738 9.42 4.50 -40.85
N VAL A 739 8.28 4.13 -41.44
CA VAL A 739 7.22 3.43 -40.70
C VAL A 739 7.53 1.92 -40.77
N LYS A 740 7.80 1.30 -39.62
CA LYS A 740 8.18 -0.11 -39.48
C LYS A 740 7.47 -0.75 -38.27
N ILE A 741 7.67 -2.06 -38.09
CA ILE A 741 7.10 -2.78 -36.94
C ILE A 741 7.60 -2.25 -35.59
N ASP A 742 8.80 -1.66 -35.56
CA ASP A 742 9.39 -1.07 -34.36
C ASP A 742 8.55 0.10 -33.83
N ASP A 743 7.87 0.85 -34.72
CA ASP A 743 6.97 1.95 -34.35
C ASP A 743 5.70 1.43 -33.66
N VAL A 744 5.18 0.30 -34.12
CA VAL A 744 4.01 -0.37 -33.52
C VAL A 744 4.36 -0.89 -32.11
N ILE A 745 5.55 -1.47 -31.97
CA ILE A 745 6.05 -1.96 -30.67
C ILE A 745 6.22 -0.78 -29.71
N LEU A 746 6.85 0.30 -30.16
CA LEU A 746 7.07 1.49 -29.33
C LEU A 746 5.74 2.13 -28.91
N LEU A 747 4.78 2.26 -29.84
CA LEU A 747 3.45 2.78 -29.54
C LEU A 747 2.69 1.89 -28.55
N ASN A 748 2.67 0.58 -28.73
CA ASN A 748 1.98 -0.33 -27.80
C ASN A 748 2.61 -0.32 -26.40
N ARG A 749 3.92 -0.10 -26.30
CA ARG A 749 4.58 0.08 -25.00
C ARG A 749 4.15 1.39 -24.34
N VAL A 750 4.04 2.48 -25.10
CA VAL A 750 3.49 3.75 -24.61
C VAL A 750 2.02 3.60 -24.17
N LEU A 751 1.18 2.94 -24.98
CA LEU A 751 -0.23 2.69 -24.67
C LEU A 751 -0.44 1.73 -23.48
N ALA A 752 0.54 0.86 -23.20
CA ALA A 752 0.56 -0.01 -22.04
C ALA A 752 1.20 0.67 -20.80
N GLU A 753 1.47 1.98 -20.87
CA GLU A 753 2.09 2.76 -19.80
C GLU A 753 3.46 2.22 -19.35
N ASP A 754 4.20 1.57 -20.25
CA ASP A 754 5.56 1.09 -19.99
C ASP A 754 6.50 2.28 -19.76
N ARG A 755 6.80 2.56 -18.48
CA ARG A 755 7.63 3.68 -18.05
C ARG A 755 9.11 3.60 -18.49
N THR A 756 9.52 2.52 -19.16
CA THR A 756 10.91 2.34 -19.65
C THR A 756 11.13 2.88 -21.06
N VAL A 757 10.08 3.36 -21.75
CA VAL A 757 10.19 3.95 -23.09
C VAL A 757 9.79 5.42 -23.10
N SER A 758 10.50 6.24 -23.87
CA SER A 758 10.15 7.64 -24.12
C SER A 758 10.04 7.91 -25.62
N VAL A 759 9.05 8.73 -26.01
CA VAL A 759 8.81 9.12 -27.40
C VAL A 759 8.80 10.63 -27.50
N SER A 760 9.44 11.17 -28.54
CA SER A 760 9.49 12.62 -28.79
C SER A 760 8.10 13.20 -29.08
N GLU A 761 7.91 14.51 -28.89
CA GLU A 761 6.65 15.20 -29.23
C GLU A 761 6.24 15.02 -30.71
N THR A 762 7.22 15.02 -31.62
CA THR A 762 6.97 14.71 -33.04
C THR A 762 6.55 13.25 -33.23
N GLY A 763 7.13 12.33 -32.45
CA GLY A 763 6.77 10.91 -32.47
C GLY A 763 5.36 10.65 -31.94
N MET A 764 4.94 11.38 -30.92
CA MET A 764 3.55 11.35 -30.41
C MET A 764 2.57 11.93 -31.43
N ALA A 765 2.93 13.02 -32.10
CA ALA A 765 2.12 13.57 -33.19
C ALA A 765 2.06 12.65 -34.42
N ASN A 766 3.12 11.87 -34.68
CA ASN A 766 3.15 10.88 -35.75
C ASN A 766 2.35 9.61 -35.39
N ALA A 767 2.30 9.22 -34.11
CA ALA A 767 1.57 8.05 -33.63
C ALA A 767 0.06 8.18 -33.82
N GLU A 768 -0.48 9.39 -33.69
CA GLU A 768 -1.88 9.74 -33.90
C GLU A 768 -2.22 9.69 -35.41
N CYS A 769 -2.69 8.55 -35.89
CA CYS A 769 -2.78 8.24 -37.31
C CYS A 769 -4.08 7.56 -37.74
N ASP A 770 -4.96 7.18 -36.81
CA ASP A 770 -6.27 6.61 -37.12
C ASP A 770 -7.33 7.67 -37.53
N GLY A 771 -7.04 8.94 -37.29
CA GLY A 771 -7.90 10.09 -37.62
C GLY A 771 -8.92 10.45 -36.54
N VAL A 772 -8.80 9.89 -35.33
CA VAL A 772 -9.63 10.14 -34.16
C VAL A 772 -8.76 10.65 -33.02
N ASN A 773 -8.85 11.95 -32.72
CA ASN A 773 -8.04 12.58 -31.68
C ASN A 773 -7.98 11.76 -30.37
N GLY A 774 -6.78 11.29 -30.04
CA GLY A 774 -6.46 10.63 -28.79
C GLY A 774 -5.81 9.27 -29.04
N LEU A 775 -4.53 9.13 -28.68
CA LEU A 775 -3.76 7.91 -28.89
C LEU A 775 -4.42 6.68 -28.24
N ASP A 776 -4.74 5.69 -29.06
CA ASP A 776 -5.28 4.42 -28.59
C ASP A 776 -4.82 3.21 -29.45
N GLY A 777 -5.35 2.02 -29.16
CA GLY A 777 -4.99 0.79 -29.88
C GLY A 777 -5.34 0.78 -31.37
N ASN A 778 -6.21 1.67 -31.84
CA ASN A 778 -6.59 1.82 -33.24
C ASN A 778 -5.50 2.48 -34.07
N ASP A 779 -4.69 3.38 -33.48
CA ASP A 779 -3.50 3.94 -34.13
C ASP A 779 -2.48 2.86 -34.44
N SER A 780 -2.18 2.03 -33.45
CA SER A 780 -1.31 0.86 -33.60
C SER A 780 -1.81 -0.10 -34.68
N THR A 781 -3.13 -0.34 -34.71
CA THR A 781 -3.79 -1.15 -35.74
C THR A 781 -3.69 -0.50 -37.13
N THR A 782 -3.72 0.83 -37.21
CA THR A 782 -3.62 1.59 -38.46
C THR A 782 -2.21 1.50 -39.06
N ILE A 783 -1.17 1.61 -38.22
CA ILE A 783 0.22 1.38 -38.63
C ILE A 783 0.41 -0.06 -39.15
N LEU A 784 -0.16 -1.06 -38.47
CA LEU A 784 -0.10 -2.46 -38.89
C LEU A 784 -0.79 -2.71 -40.25
N LYS A 785 -1.97 -2.12 -40.49
CA LYS A 785 -2.68 -2.22 -41.78
C LYS A 785 -1.85 -1.61 -42.91
N TRP A 786 -1.23 -0.46 -42.67
CA TRP A 786 -0.33 0.18 -43.63
C TRP A 786 0.88 -0.71 -43.97
N LEU A 787 1.54 -1.30 -42.97
CA LEU A 787 2.65 -2.24 -43.16
C LEU A 787 2.24 -3.50 -43.93
N ALA A 788 1.00 -3.96 -43.74
CA ALA A 788 0.45 -5.13 -44.42
C ALA A 788 -0.08 -4.82 -45.85
N GLY A 789 -0.10 -3.55 -46.28
CA GLY A 789 -0.67 -3.13 -47.56
C GLY A 789 -2.19 -3.27 -47.64
N ILE A 790 -2.87 -3.27 -46.49
CA ILE A 790 -4.33 -3.38 -46.37
C ILE A 790 -4.87 -1.96 -46.24
N ASN A 791 -5.48 -1.43 -47.30
CA ASN A 791 -6.19 -0.14 -47.28
C ASN A 791 -7.63 -0.32 -46.79
#